data_AF-A0A846G613-F1
#
_entry.id   AF-A0A846G613-F1
#
_cell.length_a   1.000
_cell.length_b   1.000
_cell.length_c   1.000
_cell.angle_alpha   90.00
_cell.angle_beta   90.00
_cell.angle_gamma   90.00
#
_symmetry.space_group_name_H-M   'P 1'
#
loop_
_entity.id
_entity.type
_entity.pdbx_description
1 polymer ?
#
loop_
_entity_poly.entity_id
_entity_poly.type
_entity_poly.pdbx_seq_one_letter_code
_entity_poly.pdbx_strand_id
1 'polypeptide(L)'
;MAATIEKELEEAKAKWQQTQQELDKTKSELHDVREELERSQSQLDEVLGELEQTHFELYQLKEKGEQQQSESDGEVKQELEETKSKLQETEELLEQSQSQLGETMGVLEEYQSQMEQTMATLEELQGKLQQKQEELEQVKVELAQKQSVSESELQKELEETKSQLQESEELLEQYQLQLQETMEVLEKSQSQLSKQREKEQKQQSVPESELQKELEETKAQLRETEQLLEGYQSQLSETMEVLEQKLQQDQLREKQEQQQPGSESELQKELEETKVQLRETEELLERSQSQLGETMDVLEEYKSKLEQRMEILETSQSQLQQKESGLEPEVEKTKQLSKQLDEENRLFKIQNAIVKPILIQGGKWVGGVVFPDEMPEIFRHRRSGNLDKQIVYMDQNVCSYNSGDRQIDSSKTYSGTYIYGGPFHPHFGHALTESIHRLWAFDTSIHDGIVFAVSLRPKVNPINYTPPQWFIQALEILEIPLAKCIWVTNDCTVENLIIPEAGSELTLGAKKWYHSYLEKLQDRIYELTHHLRKDKPQKLFLGRNHLSFGGSLAGDKYLETLLVNEGYISLKPEDYDLLQQLAYIISAKKIIFSEGSAIYSIEFINYLEAEIACIPRKTSNQPFYPHLQNKCRNYIVAGNIDDILPLGDWERKGIKNIPISKNSYQIIESLRKHNFALLKDWDENKFLAEEKHDFMTYVDAVYLLPKQYPVHREAVVEKYLQIRGTIQDNLTAQVDENIPTRSRSDRLNKLASINQSSRYLEIGVSKGITFNAVNVINKVAVDPQFRLNKNKYATEKVVFLEVSSDEFFRSYAEKFKPFDLIYLDGLHTFAQIFRDFCATLAYGHSKTIWLIDDTCPGSYAQAQASLQCCRQIQKFSGEKDGSWMGDVFKIVAAIHDFFPQYSFATFPDHGQTVVWNHPRTDFEPKWNSLETISRLEYSDFIGLQSTLFKRESYENIFARIRNDLGKF
;
A
#
# COMPACT_ATOMS: atom_id res chain seq x y z
N MET A 1 55.30 7.93 23.54
CA MET A 1 54.35 7.15 22.72
C MET A 1 52.94 7.33 23.29
N ALA A 2 52.62 6.86 24.50
CA ALA A 2 51.32 7.14 25.15
C ALA A 2 50.98 8.64 25.23
N ALA A 3 51.89 9.48 25.76
CA ALA A 3 51.70 10.94 25.81
C ALA A 3 51.62 11.63 24.41
N THR A 4 52.07 10.96 23.35
CA THR A 4 51.97 11.47 21.97
C THR A 4 50.60 11.13 21.40
N ILE A 5 50.11 9.92 21.67
CA ILE A 5 48.78 9.45 21.27
C ILE A 5 47.67 10.21 22.02
N GLU A 6 47.86 10.51 23.32
CA GLU A 6 46.92 11.35 24.09
C GLU A 6 46.77 12.76 23.51
N LYS A 7 47.90 13.37 23.09
CA LYS A 7 47.88 14.69 22.47
C LYS A 7 47.17 14.67 21.11
N GLU A 8 47.41 13.64 20.29
CA GLU A 8 46.71 13.44 19.02
C GLU A 8 45.20 13.19 19.22
N LEU A 9 44.81 12.51 20.30
CA LEU A 9 43.41 12.25 20.66
C LEU A 9 42.69 13.55 21.10
N GLU A 10 43.36 14.38 21.91
CA GLU A 10 42.87 15.72 22.29
C GLU A 10 42.68 16.62 21.06
N GLU A 11 43.65 16.62 20.14
CA GLU A 11 43.55 17.39 18.88
C GLU A 11 42.42 16.88 17.97
N ALA A 12 42.17 15.57 17.93
CA ALA A 12 41.05 14.98 17.20
C ALA A 12 39.69 15.34 17.84
N LYS A 13 39.59 15.29 19.18
CA LYS A 13 38.39 15.70 19.93
C LYS A 13 38.07 17.18 19.73
N ALA A 14 39.08 18.05 19.74
CA ALA A 14 38.88 19.49 19.51
C ALA A 14 38.37 19.77 18.09
N LYS A 15 38.94 19.10 17.07
CA LYS A 15 38.44 19.20 15.68
C LYS A 15 37.02 18.67 15.53
N TRP A 16 36.69 17.60 16.24
CA TRP A 16 35.35 17.02 16.24
C TRP A 16 34.32 17.98 16.85
N GLN A 17 34.63 18.59 18.02
CA GLN A 17 33.77 19.61 18.64
C GLN A 17 33.57 20.84 17.76
N GLN A 18 34.60 21.27 17.04
CA GLN A 18 34.50 22.39 16.10
C GLN A 18 33.57 22.05 14.92
N THR A 19 33.71 20.84 14.35
CA THR A 19 32.86 20.36 13.25
C THR A 19 31.40 20.22 13.69
N GLN A 20 31.16 19.84 14.95
CA GLN A 20 29.82 19.76 15.53
C GLN A 20 29.14 21.13 15.63
N GLN A 21 29.87 22.17 16.05
CA GLN A 21 29.34 23.53 16.10
C GLN A 21 29.01 24.09 14.71
N GLU A 22 29.81 23.75 13.70
CA GLU A 22 29.54 24.13 12.31
C GLU A 22 28.28 23.43 11.80
N LEU A 23 28.09 22.14 12.10
CA LEU A 23 26.89 21.40 11.74
C LEU A 23 25.62 21.95 12.39
N ASP A 24 25.66 22.27 13.68
CA ASP A 24 24.50 22.82 14.40
C ASP A 24 24.13 24.21 13.87
N LYS A 25 25.12 25.00 13.46
CA LYS A 25 24.91 26.29 12.81
C LYS A 25 24.23 26.11 11.44
N THR A 26 24.72 25.20 10.62
CA THR A 26 24.12 24.89 9.30
C THR A 26 22.68 24.39 9.45
N LYS A 27 22.35 23.61 10.49
CA LYS A 27 20.98 23.16 10.76
C LYS A 27 20.03 24.32 11.08
N SER A 28 20.49 25.30 11.86
CA SER A 28 19.70 26.50 12.16
C SER A 28 19.41 27.30 10.91
N GLU A 29 20.43 27.53 10.08
CA GLU A 29 20.27 28.25 8.80
C GLU A 29 19.33 27.50 7.84
N LEU A 30 19.37 26.17 7.81
CA LEU A 30 18.47 25.33 6.98
C LEU A 30 17.02 25.39 7.50
N HIS A 31 16.82 25.49 8.81
CA HIS A 31 15.50 25.68 9.41
C HIS A 31 14.88 27.02 8.98
N ASP A 32 15.67 28.09 8.99
CA ASP A 32 15.23 29.42 8.57
C ASP A 32 14.87 29.45 7.07
N VAL A 33 15.70 28.85 6.21
CA VAL A 33 15.43 28.72 4.76
C VAL A 33 14.17 27.89 4.49
N ARG A 34 13.89 26.87 5.32
CA ARG A 34 12.66 26.08 5.21
C ARG A 34 11.42 26.89 5.58
N GLU A 35 11.48 27.72 6.62
CA GLU A 35 10.36 28.62 6.94
C GLU A 35 10.12 29.64 5.82
N GLU A 36 11.18 30.17 5.20
CA GLU A 36 11.04 31.06 4.04
C GLU A 36 10.46 30.37 2.81
N LEU A 37 10.79 29.09 2.59
CA LEU A 37 10.20 28.27 1.54
C LEU A 37 8.70 28.03 1.78
N GLU A 38 8.30 27.67 3.01
CA GLU A 38 6.89 27.46 3.37
C GLU A 38 6.07 28.75 3.23
N ARG A 39 6.66 29.90 3.55
CA ARG A 39 6.05 31.21 3.33
C ARG A 39 5.90 31.54 1.84
N SER A 40 6.94 31.29 1.04
CA SER A 40 6.93 31.54 -0.42
C SER A 40 5.93 30.61 -1.13
N GLN A 41 5.80 29.36 -0.70
CA GLN A 41 4.79 28.42 -1.20
C GLN A 41 3.37 28.88 -0.84
N SER A 42 3.14 29.34 0.39
CA SER A 42 1.85 29.87 0.81
C SER A 42 1.43 31.09 -0.02
N GLN A 43 2.40 31.96 -0.36
CA GLN A 43 2.17 33.12 -1.24
C GLN A 43 1.87 32.70 -2.67
N LEU A 44 2.56 31.69 -3.21
CA LEU A 44 2.28 31.14 -4.54
C LEU A 44 0.86 30.54 -4.60
N ASP A 45 0.46 29.80 -3.56
CA ASP A 45 -0.89 29.21 -3.47
C ASP A 45 -1.99 30.28 -3.39
N GLU A 46 -1.71 31.40 -2.72
CA GLU A 46 -2.60 32.57 -2.67
C GLU A 46 -2.76 33.22 -4.05
N VAL A 47 -1.64 33.48 -4.76
CA VAL A 47 -1.64 34.05 -6.12
C VAL A 47 -2.32 33.12 -7.13
N LEU A 48 -2.10 31.80 -7.03
CA LEU A 48 -2.79 30.82 -7.88
C LEU A 48 -4.29 30.78 -7.61
N GLY A 49 -4.71 30.95 -6.35
CA GLY A 49 -6.12 31.05 -5.99
C GLY A 49 -6.80 32.30 -6.57
N GLU A 50 -6.11 33.44 -6.55
CA GLU A 50 -6.57 34.68 -7.19
C GLU A 50 -6.65 34.54 -8.73
N LEU A 51 -5.69 33.84 -9.34
CA LEU A 51 -5.70 33.54 -10.77
C LEU A 51 -6.87 32.63 -11.18
N GLU A 52 -7.18 31.60 -10.38
CA GLU A 52 -8.34 30.73 -10.63
C GLU A 52 -9.66 31.48 -10.48
N GLN A 53 -9.75 32.39 -9.51
CA GLN A 53 -10.93 33.21 -9.31
C GLN A 53 -11.14 34.19 -10.48
N THR A 54 -10.08 34.86 -10.94
CA THR A 54 -10.16 35.79 -12.09
C THR A 54 -10.49 35.06 -13.40
N HIS A 55 -9.95 33.86 -13.63
CA HIS A 55 -10.35 33.01 -14.76
C HIS A 55 -11.82 32.58 -14.70
N PHE A 56 -12.33 32.27 -13.51
CA PHE A 56 -13.73 31.93 -13.32
C PHE A 56 -14.67 33.11 -13.57
N GLU A 57 -14.29 34.31 -13.12
CA GLU A 57 -15.02 35.56 -13.39
C GLU A 57 -15.03 35.86 -14.90
N LEU A 58 -13.90 35.67 -15.60
CA LEU A 58 -13.82 35.77 -17.07
C LEU A 58 -14.74 34.77 -17.78
N TYR A 59 -14.78 33.53 -17.31
CA TYR A 59 -15.65 32.49 -17.89
C TYR A 59 -17.13 32.86 -17.75
N GLN A 60 -17.54 33.35 -16.58
CA GLN A 60 -18.93 33.79 -16.34
C GLN A 60 -19.30 35.01 -17.18
N LEU A 61 -18.38 35.96 -17.36
CA LEU A 61 -18.60 37.13 -18.22
C LEU A 61 -18.73 36.73 -19.69
N LYS A 62 -17.91 35.78 -20.15
CA LYS A 62 -17.97 35.25 -21.52
C LYS A 62 -19.30 34.54 -21.79
N GLU A 63 -19.77 33.72 -20.84
CA GLU A 63 -21.07 33.03 -20.92
C GLU A 63 -22.26 34.01 -20.92
N LYS A 64 -22.17 35.11 -20.14
CA LYS A 64 -23.18 36.19 -20.16
C LYS A 64 -23.19 36.96 -21.49
N GLY A 65 -22.03 37.22 -22.07
CA GLY A 65 -21.89 37.88 -23.37
C GLY A 65 -22.48 37.05 -24.52
N GLU A 66 -22.31 35.73 -24.50
CA GLU A 66 -22.89 34.82 -25.49
C GLU A 66 -24.43 34.74 -25.40
N GLN A 67 -25.02 35.06 -24.24
CA GLN A 67 -26.47 35.01 -24.00
C GLN A 67 -27.22 36.33 -24.29
N GLN A 68 -26.52 37.48 -24.40
CA GLN A 68 -27.14 38.79 -24.61
C GLN A 68 -26.76 39.39 -25.97
N GLN A 69 -27.54 39.09 -27.01
CA GLN A 69 -27.33 39.65 -28.36
C GLN A 69 -28.06 40.99 -28.61
N SER A 70 -28.58 41.68 -27.59
CA SER A 70 -29.17 43.00 -27.77
C SER A 70 -29.16 43.86 -26.49
N GLU A 71 -28.51 45.02 -26.59
CA GLU A 71 -28.58 46.24 -25.74
C GLU A 71 -27.64 46.44 -24.52
N SER A 72 -26.71 45.55 -24.16
CA SER A 72 -25.77 45.75 -23.00
C SER A 72 -24.26 45.77 -23.34
N ASP A 73 -23.90 45.95 -24.61
CA ASP A 73 -22.55 45.72 -25.14
C ASP A 73 -21.43 46.61 -24.54
N GLY A 74 -21.80 47.72 -23.88
CA GLY A 74 -20.85 48.69 -23.29
C GLY A 74 -20.35 48.32 -21.88
N GLU A 75 -21.23 47.86 -20.99
CA GLU A 75 -20.86 47.52 -19.60
C GLU A 75 -20.08 46.20 -19.54
N VAL A 76 -20.49 45.19 -20.33
CA VAL A 76 -19.81 43.89 -20.37
C VAL A 76 -18.40 44.02 -20.96
N LYS A 77 -18.17 44.90 -21.95
CA LYS A 77 -16.83 45.18 -22.48
C LYS A 77 -15.93 45.89 -21.47
N GLN A 78 -16.48 46.80 -20.66
CA GLN A 78 -15.72 47.48 -19.62
C GLN A 78 -15.33 46.52 -18.48
N GLU A 79 -16.26 45.68 -18.01
CA GLU A 79 -15.96 44.66 -17.00
C GLU A 79 -14.95 43.62 -17.52
N LEU A 80 -15.01 43.26 -18.81
CA LEU A 80 -14.06 42.34 -19.43
C LEU A 80 -12.64 42.92 -19.47
N GLU A 81 -12.50 44.20 -19.80
CA GLU A 81 -11.21 44.87 -19.86
C GLU A 81 -10.60 45.06 -18.46
N GLU A 82 -11.43 45.40 -17.46
CA GLU A 82 -11.01 45.46 -16.06
C GLU A 82 -10.56 44.09 -15.52
N THR A 83 -11.23 43.01 -15.93
CA THR A 83 -10.86 41.65 -15.51
C THR A 83 -9.60 41.15 -16.22
N LYS A 84 -9.37 41.51 -17.50
CA LYS A 84 -8.11 41.24 -18.20
C LYS A 84 -6.92 41.97 -17.60
N SER A 85 -7.09 43.22 -17.18
CA SER A 85 -6.03 43.97 -16.50
C SER A 85 -5.63 43.32 -15.17
N LYS A 86 -6.60 42.81 -14.40
CA LYS A 86 -6.33 42.05 -13.16
C LYS A 86 -5.65 40.71 -13.42
N LEU A 87 -6.01 40.04 -14.52
CA LEU A 87 -5.35 38.80 -14.93
C LEU A 87 -3.86 39.04 -15.24
N GLN A 88 -3.55 40.11 -15.97
CA GLN A 88 -2.16 40.47 -16.27
C GLN A 88 -1.35 40.82 -15.00
N GLU A 89 -1.94 41.56 -14.06
CA GLU A 89 -1.29 41.87 -12.77
C GLU A 89 -1.03 40.60 -11.93
N THR A 90 -1.94 39.63 -11.94
CA THR A 90 -1.79 38.35 -11.21
C THR A 90 -0.79 37.40 -11.88
N GLU A 91 -0.70 37.40 -13.21
CA GLU A 91 0.35 36.67 -13.96
C GLU A 91 1.76 37.22 -13.70
N GLU A 92 1.93 38.54 -13.64
CA GLU A 92 3.22 39.17 -13.29
C GLU A 92 3.65 38.85 -11.84
N LEU A 93 2.71 38.81 -10.90
CA LEU A 93 2.96 38.40 -9.51
C LEU A 93 3.35 36.92 -9.42
N LEU A 94 2.71 36.06 -10.22
CA LEU A 94 3.04 34.64 -10.28
C LEU A 94 4.47 34.41 -10.78
N GLU A 95 4.91 35.12 -11.81
CA GLU A 95 6.27 35.04 -12.34
C GLU A 95 7.31 35.48 -11.29
N GLN A 96 7.01 36.54 -10.53
CA GLN A 96 7.87 37.00 -9.44
C GLN A 96 7.96 35.96 -8.30
N SER A 97 6.84 35.36 -7.89
CA SER A 97 6.83 34.30 -6.88
C SER A 97 7.55 33.03 -7.33
N GLN A 98 7.46 32.67 -8.62
CA GLN A 98 8.20 31.53 -9.19
C GLN A 98 9.71 31.79 -9.23
N SER A 99 10.14 33.02 -9.57
CA SER A 99 11.56 33.40 -9.53
C SER A 99 12.14 33.32 -8.11
N GLN A 100 11.40 33.82 -7.11
CA GLN A 100 11.82 33.75 -5.71
C GLN A 100 11.93 32.31 -5.21
N LEU A 101 10.97 31.45 -5.57
CA LEU A 101 11.02 30.03 -5.23
C LEU A 101 12.27 29.34 -5.82
N GLY A 102 12.63 29.66 -7.07
CA GLY A 102 13.82 29.14 -7.74
C GLY A 102 15.13 29.55 -7.05
N GLU A 103 15.22 30.79 -6.57
CA GLU A 103 16.36 31.28 -5.80
C GLU A 103 16.50 30.53 -4.46
N THR A 104 15.39 30.36 -3.72
CA THR A 104 15.38 29.63 -2.43
C THR A 104 15.75 28.15 -2.61
N MET A 105 15.35 27.53 -3.73
CA MET A 105 15.72 26.16 -4.09
C MET A 105 17.22 26.01 -4.39
N GLY A 106 17.83 26.97 -5.08
CA GLY A 106 19.27 26.96 -5.34
C GLY A 106 20.11 27.03 -4.06
N VAL A 107 19.68 27.84 -3.08
CA VAL A 107 20.33 27.93 -1.77
C VAL A 107 20.24 26.60 -1.01
N LEU A 108 19.10 25.91 -1.09
CA LEU A 108 18.90 24.59 -0.47
C LEU A 108 19.82 23.50 -1.05
N GLU A 109 20.05 23.49 -2.37
CA GLU A 109 20.97 22.55 -3.01
C GLU A 109 22.43 22.78 -2.57
N GLU A 110 22.84 24.05 -2.37
CA GLU A 110 24.16 24.40 -1.88
C GLU A 110 24.38 23.92 -0.43
N TYR A 111 23.39 24.12 0.45
CA TYR A 111 23.45 23.64 1.84
C TYR A 111 23.44 22.10 1.92
N GLN A 112 22.73 21.42 1.03
CA GLN A 112 22.76 19.95 0.96
C GLN A 112 24.18 19.45 0.61
N SER A 113 24.82 20.06 -0.39
CA SER A 113 26.18 19.68 -0.76
C SER A 113 27.20 19.93 0.37
N GLN A 114 27.04 21.00 1.14
CA GLN A 114 27.91 21.30 2.28
C GLN A 114 27.70 20.30 3.44
N MET A 115 26.47 19.85 3.66
CA MET A 115 26.15 18.86 4.68
C MET A 115 26.73 17.48 4.33
N GLU A 116 26.64 17.04 3.06
CA GLU A 116 27.24 15.78 2.60
C GLU A 116 28.78 15.77 2.78
N GLN A 117 29.45 16.89 2.51
CA GLN A 117 30.90 17.04 2.74
C GLN A 117 31.26 17.03 4.24
N THR A 118 30.41 17.59 5.09
CA THR A 118 30.61 17.63 6.55
C THR A 118 30.38 16.25 7.17
N MET A 119 29.44 15.47 6.65
CA MET A 119 29.22 14.08 7.07
C MET A 119 30.40 13.16 6.70
N ALA A 120 30.93 13.29 5.49
CA ALA A 120 32.08 12.51 5.06
C ALA A 120 33.34 12.80 5.91
N THR A 121 33.54 14.06 6.32
CA THR A 121 34.66 14.41 7.21
C THR A 121 34.46 13.91 8.65
N LEU A 122 33.23 13.87 9.16
CA LEU A 122 32.90 13.27 10.45
C LEU A 122 33.14 11.76 10.49
N GLU A 123 32.75 11.03 9.44
CA GLU A 123 33.01 9.58 9.32
C GLU A 123 34.51 9.28 9.27
N GLU A 124 35.28 10.09 8.53
CA GLU A 124 36.74 9.96 8.47
C GLU A 124 37.40 10.20 9.83
N LEU A 125 36.94 11.21 10.58
CA LEU A 125 37.42 11.50 11.93
C LEU A 125 37.06 10.41 12.94
N GLN A 126 35.86 9.82 12.83
CA GLN A 126 35.43 8.70 13.68
C GLN A 126 36.29 7.46 13.45
N GLY A 127 36.59 7.12 12.19
CA GLY A 127 37.49 6.01 11.85
C GLY A 127 38.90 6.22 12.41
N LYS A 128 39.44 7.45 12.32
CA LYS A 128 40.75 7.81 12.90
C LYS A 128 40.74 7.72 14.43
N LEU A 129 39.66 8.11 15.10
CA LEU A 129 39.52 8.02 16.55
C LEU A 129 39.53 6.56 17.01
N GLN A 130 38.79 5.69 16.31
CA GLN A 130 38.69 4.26 16.62
C GLN A 130 40.04 3.56 16.42
N GLN A 131 40.73 3.84 15.32
CA GLN A 131 42.08 3.32 15.07
C GLN A 131 43.07 3.75 16.17
N LYS A 132 42.98 4.99 16.64
CA LYS A 132 43.85 5.51 17.71
C LYS A 132 43.52 4.92 19.08
N GLN A 133 42.25 4.60 19.34
CA GLN A 133 41.83 3.87 20.54
C GLN A 133 42.40 2.44 20.57
N GLU A 134 42.39 1.75 19.43
CA GLU A 134 43.00 0.42 19.29
C GLU A 134 44.51 0.46 19.49
N GLU A 135 45.21 1.43 18.90
CA GLU A 135 46.65 1.66 19.12
C GLU A 135 46.98 1.92 20.60
N LEU A 136 46.15 2.73 21.29
CA LEU A 136 46.33 3.01 22.72
C LEU A 136 46.14 1.76 23.58
N GLU A 137 45.14 0.94 23.26
CA GLU A 137 44.86 -0.31 23.99
C GLU A 137 45.97 -1.34 23.78
N GLN A 138 46.54 -1.40 22.58
CA GLN A 138 47.69 -2.25 22.28
C GLN A 138 48.93 -1.83 23.07
N VAL A 139 49.19 -0.51 23.15
CA VAL A 139 50.29 0.05 23.96
C VAL A 139 50.09 -0.20 25.46
N LYS A 140 48.84 -0.19 25.95
CA LYS A 140 48.51 -0.55 27.34
C LYS A 140 48.77 -2.02 27.64
N VAL A 141 48.43 -2.93 26.74
CA VAL A 141 48.72 -4.37 26.89
C VAL A 141 50.23 -4.62 26.94
N GLU A 142 51.01 -3.92 26.11
CA GLU A 142 52.47 -3.99 26.13
C GLU A 142 53.10 -3.38 27.40
N LEU A 143 52.49 -2.34 27.98
CA LEU A 143 52.90 -1.73 29.25
C LEU A 143 52.55 -2.60 30.46
N ALA A 144 51.37 -3.23 30.46
CA ALA A 144 50.91 -4.17 31.48
C ALA A 144 51.81 -5.42 31.56
N GLN A 145 52.43 -5.80 30.43
CA GLN A 145 53.43 -6.87 30.38
C GLN A 145 54.80 -6.46 30.94
N LYS A 146 55.06 -5.17 31.20
CA LYS A 146 56.41 -4.66 31.48
C LYS A 146 56.70 -4.14 32.90
N GLN A 147 55.77 -3.96 33.83
CA GLN A 147 56.17 -3.58 35.20
C GLN A 147 55.15 -3.90 36.31
N SER A 148 55.66 -4.53 37.37
CA SER A 148 55.12 -4.55 38.72
C SER A 148 55.26 -3.16 39.38
N VAL A 149 54.16 -2.58 39.88
CA VAL A 149 54.01 -1.76 41.13
C VAL A 149 52.80 -0.79 41.03
N SER A 150 52.03 -0.73 42.13
CA SER A 150 50.99 0.24 42.54
C SER A 150 49.59 0.16 41.90
N GLU A 151 48.77 -0.75 42.45
CA GLU A 151 47.36 -0.99 42.10
C GLU A 151 46.38 0.14 42.49
N SER A 152 46.81 1.17 43.24
CA SER A 152 45.88 2.12 43.89
C SER A 152 45.56 3.38 43.08
N GLU A 153 46.46 3.84 42.21
CA GLU A 153 46.20 5.01 41.36
C GLU A 153 45.55 4.58 40.04
N LEU A 154 45.95 3.41 39.51
CA LEU A 154 45.39 2.79 38.31
C LEU A 154 43.90 2.41 38.45
N GLN A 155 43.44 1.99 39.63
CA GLN A 155 42.02 1.69 39.84
C GLN A 155 41.14 2.94 39.82
N LYS A 156 41.69 4.11 40.15
CA LYS A 156 40.93 5.36 40.20
C LYS A 156 40.80 5.97 38.81
N GLU A 157 41.88 5.97 38.03
CA GLU A 157 41.86 6.36 36.62
C GLU A 157 41.03 5.37 35.78
N LEU A 158 41.09 4.06 36.05
CA LEU A 158 40.28 3.06 35.36
C LEU A 158 38.77 3.28 35.56
N GLU A 159 38.35 3.67 36.76
CA GLU A 159 36.94 3.91 37.06
C GLU A 159 36.45 5.26 36.49
N GLU A 160 37.30 6.29 36.46
CA GLU A 160 37.02 7.55 35.73
C GLU A 160 36.95 7.31 34.21
N THR A 161 37.83 6.48 33.65
CA THR A 161 37.83 6.20 32.20
C THR A 161 36.65 5.30 31.81
N LYS A 162 36.22 4.37 32.67
CA LYS A 162 34.99 3.58 32.46
C LYS A 162 33.73 4.44 32.50
N SER A 163 33.66 5.38 33.43
CA SER A 163 32.54 6.32 33.50
C SER A 163 32.46 7.20 32.24
N GLN A 164 33.60 7.65 31.73
CA GLN A 164 33.68 8.43 30.48
C GLN A 164 33.37 7.60 29.23
N LEU A 165 33.72 6.31 29.22
CA LEU A 165 33.37 5.38 28.14
C LEU A 165 31.86 5.12 28.11
N GLN A 166 31.26 4.92 29.28
CA GLN A 166 29.82 4.68 29.41
C GLN A 166 29.01 5.94 29.02
N GLU A 167 29.46 7.14 29.38
CA GLU A 167 28.88 8.40 28.88
C GLU A 167 29.04 8.54 27.35
N SER A 168 30.16 8.11 26.77
CA SER A 168 30.39 8.17 25.33
C SER A 168 29.58 7.14 24.54
N GLU A 169 29.28 5.97 25.12
CA GLU A 169 28.42 4.94 24.54
C GLU A 169 26.94 5.37 24.59
N GLU A 170 26.46 5.93 25.71
CA GLU A 170 25.10 6.48 25.82
C GLU A 170 24.89 7.66 24.85
N LEU A 171 25.92 8.49 24.63
CA LEU A 171 25.86 9.57 23.65
C LEU A 171 25.83 9.03 22.21
N LEU A 172 26.58 7.97 21.90
CA LEU A 172 26.59 7.33 20.59
C LEU A 172 25.22 6.73 20.25
N GLU A 173 24.55 6.13 21.23
CA GLU A 173 23.20 5.58 21.08
C GLU A 173 22.15 6.70 20.84
N GLN A 174 22.29 7.84 21.52
CA GLN A 174 21.47 9.03 21.22
C GLN A 174 21.73 9.59 19.81
N TYR A 175 22.98 9.59 19.34
CA TYR A 175 23.32 10.05 17.99
C TYR A 175 22.84 9.11 16.88
N GLN A 176 22.82 7.79 17.11
CA GLN A 176 22.24 6.83 16.16
C GLN A 176 20.73 7.04 16.00
N LEU A 177 20.02 7.33 17.09
CA LEU A 177 18.60 7.70 17.06
C LEU A 177 18.37 9.03 16.31
N GLN A 178 19.19 10.04 16.55
CA GLN A 178 19.10 11.33 15.85
C GLN A 178 19.46 11.24 14.36
N LEU A 179 20.41 10.37 13.98
CA LEU A 179 20.77 10.08 12.59
C LEU A 179 19.59 9.40 11.86
N GLN A 180 18.90 8.50 12.55
CA GLN A 180 17.73 7.81 12.00
C GLN A 180 16.55 8.78 11.78
N GLU A 181 16.31 9.70 12.71
CA GLU A 181 15.31 10.77 12.56
C GLU A 181 15.67 11.74 11.42
N THR A 182 16.94 12.09 11.24
CA THR A 182 17.38 12.97 10.14
C THR A 182 17.35 12.28 8.78
N MET A 183 17.63 10.97 8.71
CA MET A 183 17.45 10.17 7.50
C MET A 183 15.97 10.07 7.10
N GLU A 184 15.06 9.92 8.05
CA GLU A 184 13.61 9.97 7.77
C GLU A 184 13.16 11.34 7.26
N VAL A 185 13.71 12.43 7.80
CA VAL A 185 13.42 13.80 7.33
C VAL A 185 13.98 14.03 5.92
N LEU A 186 15.17 13.48 5.62
CA LEU A 186 15.78 13.53 4.28
C LEU A 186 14.98 12.70 3.27
N GLU A 187 14.53 11.49 3.63
CA GLU A 187 13.65 10.66 2.80
C GLU A 187 12.30 11.33 2.56
N LYS A 188 11.72 11.99 3.57
CA LYS A 188 10.49 12.78 3.42
C LYS A 188 10.70 13.97 2.49
N SER A 189 11.83 14.65 2.60
CA SER A 189 12.19 15.79 1.73
C SER A 189 12.48 15.34 0.29
N GLN A 190 13.15 14.19 0.09
CA GLN A 190 13.36 13.57 -1.23
C GLN A 190 12.05 13.03 -1.83
N SER A 191 11.15 12.49 -1.00
CA SER A 191 9.79 12.10 -1.40
C SER A 191 8.96 13.32 -1.82
N GLN A 192 9.10 14.45 -1.12
CA GLN A 192 8.48 15.71 -1.50
C GLN A 192 9.10 16.29 -2.78
N LEU A 193 10.42 16.27 -2.93
CA LEU A 193 11.16 16.67 -4.15
C LEU A 193 10.79 15.81 -5.37
N SER A 194 10.62 14.50 -5.21
CA SER A 194 10.18 13.61 -6.28
C SER A 194 8.71 13.81 -6.63
N LYS A 195 7.85 14.13 -5.65
CA LYS A 195 6.45 14.54 -5.89
C LYS A 195 6.35 15.94 -6.53
N GLN A 196 7.29 16.84 -6.21
CA GLN A 196 7.41 18.17 -6.81
C GLN A 196 7.94 18.05 -8.25
N ARG A 197 8.98 17.25 -8.49
CA ARG A 197 9.46 16.89 -9.84
C ARG A 197 8.41 16.13 -10.64
N GLU A 198 7.60 15.28 -10.01
CA GLU A 198 6.43 14.68 -10.67
C GLU A 198 5.34 15.72 -10.94
N LYS A 199 5.13 16.72 -10.06
CA LYS A 199 4.18 17.83 -10.31
C LYS A 199 4.70 18.75 -11.43
N GLU A 200 5.99 19.05 -11.47
CA GLU A 200 6.67 19.80 -12.54
C GLU A 200 6.72 19.01 -13.85
N GLN A 201 6.93 17.69 -13.82
CA GLN A 201 6.82 16.81 -15.00
C GLN A 201 5.36 16.63 -15.44
N LYS A 202 4.39 16.61 -14.51
CA LYS A 202 2.95 16.57 -14.81
C LYS A 202 2.40 17.94 -15.22
N GLN A 203 3.06 19.05 -14.87
CA GLN A 203 2.79 20.41 -15.37
C GLN A 203 3.56 20.71 -16.67
N GLN A 204 4.69 20.03 -16.93
CA GLN A 204 5.32 19.95 -18.26
C GLN A 204 4.52 19.06 -19.23
N SER A 205 3.52 18.32 -18.75
CA SER A 205 2.44 17.79 -19.57
C SER A 205 1.19 18.67 -19.47
N VAL A 206 1.27 19.93 -19.93
CA VAL A 206 0.18 20.39 -20.80
C VAL A 206 0.32 19.51 -22.04
N PRO A 207 -0.59 18.55 -22.28
CA PRO A 207 -0.32 17.50 -23.23
C PRO A 207 -0.15 18.17 -24.60
N GLU A 208 0.94 17.84 -25.29
CA GLU A 208 1.10 18.10 -26.72
C GLU A 208 -0.17 17.70 -27.51
N SER A 209 -0.94 16.75 -26.96
CA SER A 209 -2.29 16.35 -27.38
C SER A 209 -3.39 17.41 -27.22
N GLU A 210 -3.43 18.25 -26.18
CA GLU A 210 -4.43 19.33 -26.06
C GLU A 210 -4.07 20.51 -26.96
N LEU A 211 -2.78 20.90 -27.06
CA LEU A 211 -2.37 21.93 -28.01
C LEU A 211 -2.53 21.48 -29.47
N GLN A 212 -2.27 20.20 -29.79
CA GLN A 212 -2.58 19.63 -31.12
C GLN A 212 -4.08 19.53 -31.36
N LYS A 213 -4.87 19.23 -30.33
CA LYS A 213 -6.33 19.16 -30.45
C LYS A 213 -6.94 20.53 -30.65
N GLU A 214 -6.51 21.55 -29.89
CA GLU A 214 -6.90 22.95 -30.09
C GLU A 214 -6.42 23.44 -31.47
N LEU A 215 -5.18 23.13 -31.87
CA LEU A 215 -4.67 23.47 -33.20
C LEU A 215 -5.48 22.82 -34.34
N GLU A 216 -5.90 21.56 -34.20
CA GLU A 216 -6.75 20.89 -35.19
C GLU A 216 -8.20 21.40 -35.15
N GLU A 217 -8.73 21.78 -33.99
CA GLU A 217 -10.04 22.43 -33.85
C GLU A 217 -10.03 23.83 -34.49
N THR A 218 -8.98 24.63 -34.28
CA THR A 218 -8.80 25.95 -34.93
C THR A 218 -8.57 25.81 -36.44
N LYS A 219 -7.83 24.81 -36.91
CA LYS A 219 -7.70 24.52 -38.36
C LYS A 219 -9.00 24.03 -38.99
N ALA A 220 -9.88 23.39 -38.23
CA ALA A 220 -11.20 22.99 -38.71
C ALA A 220 -12.11 24.21 -38.86
N GLN A 221 -12.09 25.12 -37.86
CA GLN A 221 -12.81 26.41 -37.92
C GLN A 221 -12.31 27.29 -39.07
N LEU A 222 -10.99 27.34 -39.30
CA LEU A 222 -10.42 28.07 -40.44
C LEU A 222 -10.97 27.55 -41.79
N ARG A 223 -11.01 26.23 -41.97
CA ARG A 223 -11.55 25.60 -43.20
C ARG A 223 -13.04 25.88 -43.40
N GLU A 224 -13.83 25.94 -42.32
CA GLU A 224 -15.25 26.27 -42.38
C GLU A 224 -15.46 27.75 -42.76
N THR A 225 -14.66 28.67 -42.20
CA THR A 225 -14.68 30.09 -42.54
C THR A 225 -14.23 30.35 -43.99
N GLU A 226 -13.22 29.62 -44.49
CA GLU A 226 -12.78 29.69 -45.89
C GLU A 226 -13.89 29.24 -46.86
N GLN A 227 -14.62 28.16 -46.54
CA GLN A 227 -15.74 27.69 -47.36
C GLN A 227 -16.92 28.67 -47.38
N LEU A 228 -17.22 29.30 -46.25
CA LEU A 228 -18.23 30.36 -46.17
C LEU A 228 -17.84 31.57 -47.02
N LEU A 229 -16.57 31.97 -46.98
CA LEU A 229 -16.02 33.04 -47.80
C LEU A 229 -16.16 32.76 -49.31
N GLU A 230 -15.83 31.53 -49.73
CA GLU A 230 -15.99 31.11 -51.13
C GLU A 230 -17.46 31.11 -51.56
N GLY A 231 -18.37 30.72 -50.65
CA GLY A 231 -19.82 30.80 -50.85
C GLY A 231 -20.33 32.23 -51.02
N TYR A 232 -19.90 33.16 -50.16
CA TYR A 232 -20.28 34.57 -50.26
C TYR A 232 -19.70 35.24 -51.51
N GLN A 233 -18.47 34.89 -51.91
CA GLN A 233 -17.89 35.38 -53.17
C GLN A 233 -18.67 34.91 -54.40
N SER A 234 -19.14 33.65 -54.39
CA SER A 234 -20.00 33.11 -55.45
C SER A 234 -21.34 33.83 -55.50
N GLN A 235 -21.98 34.04 -54.34
CA GLN A 235 -23.24 34.78 -54.25
C GLN A 235 -23.09 36.23 -54.72
N LEU A 236 -22.00 36.90 -54.34
CA LEU A 236 -21.71 38.25 -54.79
C LEU A 236 -21.57 38.31 -56.33
N SER A 237 -20.85 37.36 -56.92
CA SER A 237 -20.69 37.26 -58.37
C SER A 237 -22.02 37.06 -59.10
N GLU A 238 -22.86 36.14 -58.61
CA GLU A 238 -24.20 35.90 -59.18
C GLU A 238 -25.08 37.16 -59.07
N THR A 239 -25.03 37.85 -57.94
CA THR A 239 -25.83 39.06 -57.69
C THR A 239 -25.36 40.21 -58.59
N MET A 240 -24.05 40.36 -58.80
CA MET A 240 -23.47 41.33 -59.73
C MET A 240 -23.86 41.05 -61.18
N GLU A 241 -23.85 39.78 -61.61
CA GLU A 241 -24.24 39.39 -62.96
C GLU A 241 -25.73 39.68 -63.23
N VAL A 242 -26.60 39.41 -62.25
CA VAL A 242 -28.02 39.78 -62.31
C VAL A 242 -28.19 41.30 -62.39
N LEU A 243 -27.40 42.06 -61.63
CA LEU A 243 -27.45 43.53 -61.66
C LEU A 243 -27.04 44.07 -63.04
N GLU A 244 -25.96 43.54 -63.64
CA GLU A 244 -25.51 43.92 -64.97
C GLU A 244 -26.55 43.60 -66.05
N GLN A 245 -27.16 42.42 -66.00
CA GLN A 245 -28.22 42.04 -66.94
C GLN A 245 -29.42 42.98 -66.83
N LYS A 246 -29.85 43.32 -65.61
CA LYS A 246 -30.94 44.28 -65.37
C LYS A 246 -30.59 45.68 -65.87
N LEU A 247 -29.35 46.15 -65.65
CA LEU A 247 -28.89 47.45 -66.12
C LEU A 247 -28.85 47.53 -67.66
N GLN A 248 -28.42 46.45 -68.33
CA GLN A 248 -28.45 46.35 -69.78
C GLN A 248 -29.90 46.33 -70.33
N GLN A 249 -30.82 45.66 -69.63
CA GLN A 249 -32.24 45.67 -69.97
C GLN A 249 -32.87 47.06 -69.84
N ASP A 250 -32.51 47.79 -68.79
CA ASP A 250 -32.98 49.16 -68.56
C ASP A 250 -32.47 50.10 -69.67
N GLN A 251 -31.18 50.02 -70.02
CA GLN A 251 -30.60 50.79 -71.13
C GLN A 251 -31.17 50.43 -72.51
N LEU A 252 -31.59 49.17 -72.73
CA LEU A 252 -32.30 48.76 -73.96
C LEU A 252 -33.74 49.27 -73.99
N ARG A 253 -34.42 49.34 -72.83
CA ARG A 253 -35.78 49.88 -72.70
C ARG A 253 -35.82 51.40 -72.81
N GLU A 254 -34.87 52.13 -72.23
CA GLU A 254 -34.73 53.58 -72.45
C GLU A 254 -34.54 53.93 -73.94
N LYS A 255 -33.88 53.06 -74.71
CA LYS A 255 -33.75 53.22 -76.17
C LYS A 255 -35.03 52.87 -76.95
N GLN A 256 -35.97 52.14 -76.35
CA GLN A 256 -37.25 51.74 -76.95
C GLN A 256 -38.43 52.60 -76.48
N GLU A 257 -38.32 53.30 -75.35
CA GLU A 257 -39.32 54.25 -74.82
C GLU A 257 -39.20 55.65 -75.48
N GLN A 258 -39.54 55.72 -76.77
CA GLN A 258 -40.08 56.95 -77.37
C GLN A 258 -41.61 56.88 -77.55
N GLN A 259 -42.28 55.80 -77.14
CA GLN A 259 -43.72 55.65 -77.31
C GLN A 259 -44.36 54.87 -76.16
N GLN A 260 -44.76 55.62 -75.12
CA GLN A 260 -45.72 55.33 -74.03
C GLN A 260 -45.13 55.25 -72.61
N PRO A 261 -45.49 56.18 -71.69
CA PRO A 261 -44.97 56.24 -70.32
C PRO A 261 -45.88 55.52 -69.33
N GLY A 262 -45.34 54.59 -68.54
CA GLY A 262 -46.07 54.01 -67.41
C GLY A 262 -45.70 52.58 -67.01
N SER A 263 -44.42 52.27 -66.79
CA SER A 263 -43.98 51.09 -66.01
C SER A 263 -42.56 51.24 -65.41
N GLU A 264 -42.10 52.46 -65.18
CA GLU A 264 -40.74 52.76 -64.70
C GLU A 264 -40.55 52.48 -63.18
N SER A 265 -41.64 52.43 -62.42
CA SER A 265 -41.64 52.35 -60.95
C SER A 265 -41.28 50.96 -60.39
N GLU A 266 -41.71 49.86 -61.04
CA GLU A 266 -41.48 48.50 -60.52
C GLU A 266 -40.04 48.02 -60.74
N LEU A 267 -39.45 48.28 -61.91
CA LEU A 267 -38.07 47.89 -62.21
C LEU A 267 -37.05 48.70 -61.40
N GLN A 268 -37.28 50.00 -61.19
CA GLN A 268 -36.43 50.80 -60.31
C GLN A 268 -36.48 50.30 -58.86
N LYS A 269 -37.66 49.87 -58.40
CA LYS A 269 -37.81 49.31 -57.06
C LYS A 269 -37.08 47.97 -56.92
N GLU A 270 -37.22 47.05 -57.87
CA GLU A 270 -36.50 45.78 -57.87
C GLU A 270 -34.97 45.95 -58.01
N LEU A 271 -34.53 46.94 -58.78
CA LEU A 271 -33.10 47.27 -58.92
C LEU A 271 -32.53 47.78 -57.59
N GLU A 272 -33.27 48.64 -56.88
CA GLU A 272 -32.83 49.18 -55.59
C GLU A 272 -32.85 48.11 -54.49
N GLU A 273 -33.84 47.21 -54.50
CA GLU A 273 -33.85 46.03 -53.63
C GLU A 273 -32.64 45.11 -53.88
N THR A 274 -32.27 44.89 -55.16
CA THR A 274 -31.08 44.08 -55.52
C THR A 274 -29.78 44.75 -55.07
N LYS A 275 -29.67 46.09 -55.12
CA LYS A 275 -28.50 46.84 -54.61
C LYS A 275 -28.38 46.82 -53.08
N VAL A 276 -29.50 46.74 -52.36
CA VAL A 276 -29.47 46.58 -50.90
C VAL A 276 -28.93 45.20 -50.54
N GLN A 277 -29.40 44.15 -51.21
CA GLN A 277 -28.87 42.78 -51.03
C GLN A 277 -27.38 42.68 -51.36
N LEU A 278 -26.91 43.37 -52.40
CA LEU A 278 -25.49 43.42 -52.74
C LEU A 278 -24.66 44.03 -51.59
N ARG A 279 -25.09 45.16 -51.04
CA ARG A 279 -24.40 45.82 -49.90
C ARG A 279 -24.37 44.95 -48.65
N GLU A 280 -25.47 44.29 -48.33
CA GLU A 280 -25.53 43.36 -47.19
C GLU A 280 -24.56 42.18 -47.37
N THR A 281 -24.44 41.67 -48.59
CA THR A 281 -23.51 40.58 -48.91
C THR A 281 -22.05 41.04 -48.85
N GLU A 282 -21.74 42.26 -49.31
CA GLU A 282 -20.40 42.87 -49.21
C GLU A 282 -19.99 43.10 -47.74
N GLU A 283 -20.89 43.61 -46.89
CA GLU A 283 -20.60 43.81 -45.46
C GLU A 283 -20.35 42.50 -44.72
N LEU A 284 -21.10 41.43 -45.05
CA LEU A 284 -20.88 40.11 -44.47
C LEU A 284 -19.53 39.51 -44.92
N LEU A 285 -19.17 39.70 -46.19
CA LEU A 285 -17.88 39.26 -46.72
C LEU A 285 -16.72 39.94 -46.01
N GLU A 286 -16.80 41.26 -45.80
CA GLU A 286 -15.75 42.04 -45.12
C GLU A 286 -15.58 41.60 -43.66
N ARG A 287 -16.69 41.34 -42.94
CA ARG A 287 -16.63 40.81 -41.57
C ARG A 287 -16.01 39.42 -41.50
N SER A 288 -16.36 38.52 -42.42
CA SER A 288 -15.75 37.18 -42.46
C SER A 288 -14.27 37.21 -42.85
N GLN A 289 -13.84 38.14 -43.70
CA GLN A 289 -12.41 38.35 -44.00
C GLN A 289 -11.62 38.85 -42.78
N SER A 290 -12.21 39.74 -41.98
CA SER A 290 -11.59 40.21 -40.73
C SER A 290 -11.40 39.06 -39.73
N GLN A 291 -12.41 38.21 -39.55
CA GLN A 291 -12.34 37.04 -38.66
C GLN A 291 -11.30 36.01 -39.12
N LEU A 292 -11.13 35.83 -40.44
CA LEU A 292 -10.09 34.98 -41.00
C LEU A 292 -8.69 35.49 -40.63
N GLY A 293 -8.47 36.82 -40.71
CA GLY A 293 -7.22 37.46 -40.33
C GLY A 293 -6.86 37.23 -38.87
N GLU A 294 -7.80 37.47 -37.95
CA GLU A 294 -7.60 37.23 -36.52
C GLU A 294 -7.27 35.76 -36.21
N THR A 295 -7.91 34.83 -36.91
CA THR A 295 -7.65 33.38 -36.73
C THR A 295 -6.25 32.98 -37.24
N MET A 296 -5.78 33.61 -38.33
CA MET A 296 -4.43 33.37 -38.87
C MET A 296 -3.34 33.91 -37.95
N ASP A 297 -3.53 35.08 -37.34
CA ASP A 297 -2.57 35.67 -36.41
C ASP A 297 -2.37 34.76 -35.17
N VAL A 298 -3.47 34.20 -34.65
CA VAL A 298 -3.41 33.23 -33.54
C VAL A 298 -2.62 31.97 -33.94
N LEU A 299 -2.85 31.44 -35.15
CA LEU A 299 -2.12 30.26 -35.65
C LEU A 299 -0.61 30.51 -35.80
N GLU A 300 -0.22 31.71 -36.20
CA GLU A 300 1.19 32.09 -36.34
C GLU A 300 1.89 32.19 -34.98
N GLU A 301 1.18 32.69 -33.95
CA GLU A 301 1.66 32.71 -32.57
C GLU A 301 1.86 31.29 -32.00
N TYR A 302 0.91 30.38 -32.23
CA TYR A 302 1.03 28.97 -31.81
C TYR A 302 2.18 28.25 -32.51
N LYS A 303 2.42 28.53 -33.79
CA LYS A 303 3.55 27.98 -34.55
C LYS A 303 4.89 28.42 -33.96
N SER A 304 5.03 29.72 -33.63
CA SER A 304 6.24 30.25 -32.98
C SER A 304 6.53 29.57 -31.63
N LYS A 305 5.49 29.29 -30.83
CA LYS A 305 5.63 28.61 -29.53
C LYS A 305 6.08 27.14 -29.68
N LEU A 306 5.64 26.46 -30.74
CA LEU A 306 6.05 25.09 -31.06
C LEU A 306 7.51 25.00 -31.53
N GLU A 307 7.95 25.94 -32.37
CA GLU A 307 9.33 25.99 -32.86
C GLU A 307 10.34 26.22 -31.72
N GLN A 308 10.03 27.11 -30.77
CA GLN A 308 10.85 27.31 -29.56
C GLN A 308 10.93 26.05 -28.68
N ARG A 309 9.84 25.29 -28.54
CA ARG A 309 9.84 24.04 -27.76
C ARG A 309 10.68 22.94 -28.40
N MET A 310 10.68 22.84 -29.74
CA MET A 310 11.51 21.87 -30.45
C MET A 310 13.02 22.15 -30.27
N GLU A 311 13.42 23.43 -30.29
CA GLU A 311 14.83 23.82 -30.11
C GLU A 311 15.36 23.46 -28.70
N ILE A 312 14.52 23.58 -27.67
CA ILE A 312 14.84 23.17 -26.29
C ILE A 312 14.98 21.65 -26.18
N LEU A 313 14.14 20.90 -26.89
CA LEU A 313 14.16 19.43 -26.94
C LEU A 313 15.41 18.87 -27.65
N GLU A 314 15.80 19.46 -28.78
CA GLU A 314 17.02 19.08 -29.50
C GLU A 314 18.28 19.38 -28.67
N THR A 315 18.28 20.50 -27.94
CA THR A 315 19.38 20.87 -27.03
C THR A 315 19.48 19.88 -25.87
N SER A 316 18.34 19.47 -25.29
CA SER A 316 18.27 18.50 -24.19
C SER A 316 18.66 17.08 -24.63
N GLN A 317 18.28 16.65 -25.83
CA GLN A 317 18.70 15.36 -26.40
C GLN A 317 20.21 15.32 -26.69
N SER A 318 20.77 16.42 -27.20
CA SER A 318 22.21 16.52 -27.47
C SER A 318 23.05 16.45 -26.20
N GLN A 319 22.56 17.01 -25.09
CA GLN A 319 23.22 16.93 -23.77
C GLN A 319 23.12 15.53 -23.15
N LEU A 320 22.03 14.80 -23.39
CA LEU A 320 21.87 13.40 -22.95
C LEU A 320 22.77 12.44 -23.74
N GLN A 321 22.89 12.59 -25.06
CA GLN A 321 23.79 11.78 -25.89
C GLN A 321 25.27 12.01 -25.56
N GLN A 322 25.66 13.25 -25.20
CA GLN A 322 27.02 13.52 -24.72
C GLN A 322 27.31 12.85 -23.36
N LYS A 323 26.32 12.76 -22.46
CA LYS A 323 26.45 12.05 -21.17
C LYS A 323 26.49 10.52 -21.33
N GLU A 324 25.73 9.94 -22.26
CA GLU A 324 25.74 8.48 -22.52
C GLU A 324 27.06 7.99 -23.14
N SER A 325 27.62 8.74 -24.11
CA SER A 325 28.86 8.35 -24.80
C SER A 325 30.11 8.30 -23.92
N GLY A 326 30.09 8.94 -22.75
CA GLY A 326 31.19 8.93 -21.77
C GLY A 326 31.18 7.75 -20.80
N LEU A 327 30.05 7.05 -20.65
CA LEU A 327 29.84 6.03 -19.61
C LEU A 327 29.87 4.58 -20.13
N GLU A 328 29.66 4.35 -21.43
CA GLU A 328 29.63 2.99 -22.01
C GLU A 328 30.93 2.17 -21.83
N PRO A 329 32.15 2.72 -21.96
CA PRO A 329 33.37 1.91 -21.85
C PRO A 329 33.70 1.50 -20.41
N GLU A 330 33.32 2.31 -19.41
CA GLU A 330 33.58 2.03 -17.99
C GLU A 330 32.53 1.12 -17.38
N VAL A 331 31.25 1.22 -17.79
CA VAL A 331 30.14 0.37 -17.32
C VAL A 331 30.28 -1.07 -17.82
N GLU A 332 30.76 -1.30 -19.04
CA GLU A 332 30.99 -2.65 -19.58
C GLU A 332 32.16 -3.35 -18.85
N LYS A 333 33.19 -2.57 -18.49
CA LYS A 333 34.38 -3.04 -17.76
C LYS A 333 34.08 -3.28 -16.28
N THR A 334 33.28 -2.43 -15.64
CA THR A 334 32.81 -2.63 -14.26
C THR A 334 31.76 -3.73 -14.16
N LYS A 335 30.89 -3.93 -15.15
CA LYS A 335 29.98 -5.10 -15.19
C LYS A 335 30.71 -6.43 -15.32
N GLN A 336 31.82 -6.48 -16.06
CA GLN A 336 32.64 -7.71 -16.15
C GLN A 336 33.48 -7.94 -14.88
N LEU A 337 34.06 -6.89 -14.28
CA LEU A 337 34.76 -6.99 -13.00
C LEU A 337 33.81 -7.28 -11.82
N SER A 338 32.63 -6.67 -11.77
CA SER A 338 31.66 -6.87 -10.68
C SER A 338 31.10 -8.28 -10.72
N LYS A 339 30.87 -8.86 -11.91
CA LYS A 339 30.36 -10.22 -12.06
C LYS A 339 31.36 -11.29 -11.59
N GLN A 340 32.67 -11.03 -11.74
CA GLN A 340 33.72 -11.90 -11.19
C GLN A 340 33.97 -11.67 -9.69
N LEU A 341 33.91 -10.43 -9.19
CA LEU A 341 34.03 -10.15 -7.75
C LEU A 341 32.80 -10.59 -6.93
N ASP A 342 31.58 -10.52 -7.48
CA ASP A 342 30.34 -10.94 -6.81
C ASP A 342 30.25 -12.47 -6.64
N GLU A 343 30.78 -13.25 -7.58
CA GLU A 343 30.79 -14.71 -7.49
C GLU A 343 31.80 -15.20 -6.44
N GLU A 344 32.98 -14.56 -6.30
CA GLU A 344 33.94 -14.90 -5.24
C GLU A 344 33.46 -14.48 -3.84
N ASN A 345 32.71 -13.37 -3.71
CA ASN A 345 32.19 -12.89 -2.43
C ASN A 345 30.99 -13.69 -1.89
N ARG A 346 30.38 -14.59 -2.69
CA ARG A 346 29.20 -15.39 -2.31
C ARG A 346 29.50 -16.87 -2.09
N LEU A 347 30.78 -17.23 -1.97
CA LEU A 347 31.24 -18.58 -1.73
C LEU A 347 32.19 -18.60 -0.53
N PHE A 348 31.84 -19.31 0.54
CA PHE A 348 32.71 -19.48 1.70
C PHE A 348 33.40 -20.84 1.68
N LYS A 349 34.73 -20.88 1.74
CA LYS A 349 35.51 -22.12 1.61
C LYS A 349 35.98 -22.62 2.98
N ILE A 350 35.77 -23.90 3.25
CA ILE A 350 36.26 -24.59 4.45
C ILE A 350 37.13 -25.77 4.01
N GLN A 351 38.37 -25.79 4.50
CA GLN A 351 39.26 -26.94 4.36
C GLN A 351 39.00 -27.96 5.47
N ASN A 352 38.96 -29.25 5.12
CA ASN A 352 38.70 -30.36 6.03
C ASN A 352 37.40 -30.16 6.84
N ALA A 353 36.34 -29.74 6.16
CA ALA A 353 35.05 -29.47 6.77
C ALA A 353 34.44 -30.75 7.36
N ILE A 354 34.04 -30.70 8.63
CA ILE A 354 33.27 -31.76 9.26
C ILE A 354 31.80 -31.52 8.95
N VAL A 355 31.13 -32.52 8.37
CA VAL A 355 29.69 -32.46 8.08
C VAL A 355 28.98 -33.55 8.86
N LYS A 356 27.98 -33.15 9.65
CA LYS A 356 27.16 -34.02 10.48
C LYS A 356 25.76 -34.18 9.88
N PRO A 357 25.11 -35.36 10.03
CA PRO A 357 23.71 -35.51 9.65
C PRO A 357 22.81 -34.58 10.49
N ILE A 358 21.62 -34.29 9.97
CA ILE A 358 20.65 -33.45 10.68
C ILE A 358 19.84 -34.29 11.66
N LEU A 359 19.84 -33.88 12.93
CA LEU A 359 19.00 -34.41 14.00
C LEU A 359 17.87 -33.44 14.29
N ILE A 360 16.64 -33.94 14.35
CA ILE A 360 15.46 -33.16 14.72
C ILE A 360 15.01 -33.59 16.12
N GLN A 361 15.17 -32.72 17.11
CA GLN A 361 14.75 -32.97 18.50
C GLN A 361 13.92 -31.81 19.02
N GLY A 362 12.69 -32.10 19.47
CA GLY A 362 11.77 -31.06 19.97
C GLY A 362 11.51 -29.94 18.94
N GLY A 363 11.53 -30.26 17.64
CA GLY A 363 11.38 -29.29 16.55
C GLY A 363 12.65 -28.51 16.18
N LYS A 364 13.71 -28.59 16.98
CA LYS A 364 15.01 -27.97 16.68
C LYS A 364 15.85 -28.89 15.81
N TRP A 365 16.49 -28.30 14.80
CA TRP A 365 17.40 -29.00 13.90
C TRP A 365 18.82 -28.74 14.35
N VAL A 366 19.61 -29.80 14.49
CA VAL A 366 21.01 -29.76 14.95
C VAL A 366 21.85 -30.62 14.01
N GLY A 367 23.04 -30.16 13.67
CA GLY A 367 23.94 -30.84 12.72
C GLY A 367 24.27 -29.94 11.53
N GLY A 368 24.67 -30.55 10.41
CA GLY A 368 25.15 -29.82 9.24
C GLY A 368 26.67 -29.63 9.30
N VAL A 369 27.17 -28.61 8.64
CA VAL A 369 28.59 -28.29 8.65
C VAL A 369 28.99 -27.76 10.04
N VAL A 370 30.10 -28.24 10.58
CA VAL A 370 30.74 -27.66 11.76
C VAL A 370 31.55 -26.45 11.28
N PHE A 371 31.09 -25.27 11.65
CA PHE A 371 31.65 -24.01 11.16
C PHE A 371 32.80 -23.51 12.05
N PRO A 372 33.78 -22.78 11.47
CA PRO A 372 34.77 -22.03 12.25
C PRO A 372 34.13 -20.83 12.96
N ASP A 373 34.79 -20.32 14.01
CA ASP A 373 34.27 -19.23 14.86
C ASP A 373 34.02 -17.91 14.08
N GLU A 374 34.71 -17.69 12.95
CA GLU A 374 34.69 -16.44 12.16
C GLU A 374 33.80 -16.51 10.90
N MET A 375 32.82 -17.41 10.83
CA MET A 375 31.99 -17.54 9.62
C MET A 375 30.94 -16.42 9.47
N PRO A 376 30.86 -15.75 8.31
CA PRO A 376 29.82 -14.75 8.05
C PRO A 376 28.40 -15.35 8.10
N GLU A 377 27.48 -14.61 8.72
CA GLU A 377 26.10 -15.06 8.95
C GLU A 377 25.34 -15.41 7.67
N ILE A 378 25.65 -14.73 6.56
CA ILE A 378 24.98 -14.88 5.26
C ILE A 378 25.10 -16.29 4.66
N PHE A 379 26.11 -17.06 5.10
CA PHE A 379 26.35 -18.42 4.63
C PHE A 379 25.70 -19.48 5.54
N ARG A 380 25.28 -19.10 6.76
CA ARG A 380 24.66 -20.00 7.74
C ARG A 380 23.23 -20.35 7.33
N HIS A 381 22.68 -21.44 7.90
CA HIS A 381 21.30 -21.85 7.61
C HIS A 381 20.32 -21.24 8.60
N ARG A 382 19.43 -20.37 8.12
CA ARG A 382 18.39 -19.70 8.91
C ARG A 382 17.05 -20.46 8.82
N ARG A 383 16.41 -20.73 9.97
CA ARG A 383 15.08 -21.38 10.01
C ARG A 383 13.99 -20.58 10.73
N SER A 384 14.35 -19.58 11.53
CA SER A 384 13.38 -18.73 12.20
C SER A 384 13.96 -17.36 12.55
N GLY A 385 13.07 -16.35 12.65
CA GLY A 385 13.36 -14.94 12.93
C GLY A 385 12.65 -14.04 11.92
N ASN A 386 11.97 -12.99 12.38
CA ASN A 386 11.54 -11.84 11.54
C ASN A 386 12.69 -10.80 11.53
N LEU A 387 12.60 -9.77 10.69
CA LEU A 387 13.49 -8.60 10.79
C LEU A 387 13.53 -8.04 12.23
N ASP A 388 12.44 -8.18 12.99
CA ASP A 388 12.28 -7.67 14.37
C ASP A 388 12.61 -8.69 15.49
N LYS A 389 13.13 -9.89 15.18
CA LYS A 389 13.47 -10.91 16.19
C LYS A 389 14.88 -11.46 15.99
N GLN A 390 15.54 -11.85 17.08
CA GLN A 390 16.85 -12.52 17.04
C GLN A 390 16.85 -13.69 16.04
N ILE A 391 17.83 -13.66 15.13
CA ILE A 391 18.00 -14.68 14.10
C ILE A 391 18.39 -15.99 14.79
N VAL A 392 17.65 -17.07 14.49
CA VAL A 392 17.96 -18.41 15.00
C VAL A 392 18.61 -19.22 13.88
N TYR A 393 19.92 -19.38 14.00
CA TYR A 393 20.72 -20.24 13.13
C TYR A 393 20.68 -21.69 13.62
N MET A 394 20.77 -22.65 12.69
CA MET A 394 20.74 -24.09 13.01
C MET A 394 21.91 -24.56 13.88
N ASP A 395 22.99 -23.79 13.96
CA ASP A 395 24.27 -24.17 14.54
C ASP A 395 24.51 -23.61 15.96
N GLN A 396 23.57 -22.86 16.54
CA GLN A 396 23.68 -22.26 17.89
C GLN A 396 23.73 -23.27 19.06
N ASN A 397 23.98 -24.57 18.85
CA ASN A 397 24.07 -25.56 19.94
C ASN A 397 25.03 -26.73 19.68
N VAL A 398 26.19 -26.50 19.04
CA VAL A 398 27.21 -27.58 18.93
C VAL A 398 28.17 -27.61 20.13
N CYS A 399 28.16 -26.63 21.04
CA CYS A 399 29.07 -26.61 22.21
C CYS A 399 28.62 -27.43 23.44
N SER A 400 27.49 -28.14 23.41
CA SER A 400 27.02 -28.86 24.62
C SER A 400 26.31 -30.19 24.35
N TYR A 401 26.64 -30.87 23.25
CA TYR A 401 26.31 -32.29 23.13
C TYR A 401 27.44 -33.11 23.76
N ASN A 402 27.17 -33.68 24.95
CA ASN A 402 28.04 -34.58 25.68
C ASN A 402 28.85 -35.45 24.72
N SER A 403 30.17 -35.31 24.82
CA SER A 403 31.22 -36.19 24.30
C SER A 403 31.13 -37.58 24.95
N GLY A 404 29.99 -38.25 24.78
CA GLY A 404 29.82 -39.66 25.01
C GLY A 404 30.11 -40.39 23.70
N ASP A 405 31.36 -40.82 23.54
CA ASP A 405 31.85 -41.85 22.61
C ASP A 405 30.98 -42.09 21.36
N ARG A 406 31.19 -41.27 20.33
CA ARG A 406 31.15 -41.75 18.95
C ARG A 406 32.41 -41.25 18.25
N GLN A 407 33.36 -42.17 18.07
CA GLN A 407 34.54 -41.94 17.24
C GLN A 407 34.11 -41.32 15.90
N ILE A 408 34.75 -40.21 15.52
CA ILE A 408 34.77 -39.74 14.14
C ILE A 408 35.26 -40.94 13.32
N ASP A 409 34.40 -41.51 12.49
CA ASP A 409 34.76 -42.61 11.61
C ASP A 409 35.64 -42.04 10.50
N SER A 410 36.97 -42.14 10.69
CA SER A 410 37.98 -41.70 9.72
C SER A 410 37.93 -42.46 8.39
N SER A 411 37.01 -43.42 8.23
CA SER A 411 36.78 -44.15 6.98
C SER A 411 35.87 -43.43 5.96
N LYS A 412 35.26 -42.28 6.30
CA LYS A 412 34.43 -41.48 5.38
C LYS A 412 34.98 -40.08 5.15
N THR A 413 36.10 -40.01 4.44
CA THR A 413 36.67 -38.76 3.93
C THR A 413 36.39 -38.63 2.44
N TYR A 414 35.86 -37.49 2.01
CA TYR A 414 35.66 -37.15 0.60
C TYR A 414 36.77 -36.19 0.15
N SER A 415 37.69 -36.69 -0.67
CA SER A 415 38.75 -35.91 -1.30
C SER A 415 38.22 -35.12 -2.51
N GLY A 416 38.78 -33.93 -2.74
CA GLY A 416 38.37 -33.01 -3.81
C GLY A 416 37.61 -31.77 -3.35
N THR A 417 36.88 -31.15 -4.27
CA THR A 417 36.14 -29.89 -4.08
C THR A 417 34.64 -30.10 -4.21
N TYR A 418 33.88 -29.76 -3.17
CA TYR A 418 32.44 -30.01 -3.10
C TYR A 418 31.66 -28.74 -2.75
N ILE A 419 30.41 -28.69 -3.19
CA ILE A 419 29.45 -27.64 -2.80
C ILE A 419 28.56 -28.15 -1.67
N TYR A 420 28.33 -27.33 -0.65
CA TYR A 420 27.33 -27.62 0.37
C TYR A 420 25.92 -27.30 -0.13
N GLY A 421 25.10 -28.33 -0.34
CA GLY A 421 23.71 -28.23 -0.76
C GLY A 421 22.72 -27.90 0.37
N GLY A 422 23.22 -27.70 1.59
CA GLY A 422 22.38 -27.38 2.74
C GLY A 422 21.83 -28.59 3.48
N PRO A 423 21.02 -28.34 4.54
CA PRO A 423 20.29 -29.40 5.21
C PRO A 423 19.21 -29.96 4.28
N PHE A 424 19.09 -31.29 4.23
CA PHE A 424 18.10 -31.99 3.42
C PHE A 424 17.16 -32.81 4.30
N HIS A 425 15.91 -32.41 4.34
CA HIS A 425 14.84 -33.18 4.96
C HIS A 425 13.90 -33.69 3.88
N PRO A 426 13.57 -35.00 3.86
CA PRO A 426 12.72 -35.62 2.84
C PRO A 426 11.24 -35.27 3.06
N HIS A 427 10.94 -33.98 2.92
CA HIS A 427 9.62 -33.38 2.91
C HIS A 427 9.61 -32.32 1.81
N PHE A 428 8.62 -32.40 0.92
CA PHE A 428 8.52 -31.60 -0.30
C PHE A 428 8.80 -30.10 -0.08
N GLY A 429 8.05 -29.45 0.83
CA GLY A 429 8.23 -28.02 1.11
C GLY A 429 9.64 -27.66 1.59
N HIS A 430 10.08 -28.25 2.71
CA HIS A 430 11.41 -27.97 3.28
C HIS A 430 12.56 -28.17 2.29
N ALA A 431 12.55 -29.22 1.47
CA ALA A 431 13.60 -29.41 0.49
C ALA A 431 13.62 -28.29 -0.58
N LEU A 432 12.45 -27.89 -1.07
CA LEU A 432 12.34 -26.86 -2.11
C LEU A 432 12.60 -25.45 -1.60
N THR A 433 12.33 -25.15 -0.32
CA THR A 433 12.53 -23.81 0.26
C THR A 433 13.84 -23.65 1.02
N GLU A 434 14.55 -24.74 1.33
CA GLU A 434 15.73 -24.72 2.20
C GLU A 434 16.97 -25.38 1.59
N SER A 435 16.83 -26.28 0.59
CA SER A 435 17.97 -27.03 0.04
C SER A 435 18.37 -26.61 -1.37
N ILE A 436 17.42 -26.36 -2.28
CA ILE A 436 17.76 -26.14 -3.70
C ILE A 436 18.47 -24.81 -3.96
N HIS A 437 18.34 -23.83 -3.05
CA HIS A 437 18.79 -22.45 -3.25
C HIS A 437 20.29 -22.22 -3.08
N ARG A 438 21.07 -23.27 -2.82
CA ARG A 438 22.55 -23.24 -2.85
C ARG A 438 23.12 -23.92 -4.09
N LEU A 439 22.28 -24.59 -4.86
CA LEU A 439 22.71 -25.42 -5.98
C LEU A 439 23.10 -24.61 -7.23
N TRP A 440 22.79 -23.31 -7.24
CA TRP A 440 23.16 -22.39 -8.33
C TRP A 440 24.66 -22.31 -8.58
N ALA A 441 25.49 -22.57 -7.55
CA ALA A 441 26.94 -22.51 -7.63
C ALA A 441 27.59 -23.82 -8.10
N PHE A 442 26.80 -24.88 -8.34
CA PHE A 442 27.36 -26.16 -8.75
C PHE A 442 27.77 -26.15 -10.23
N ASP A 443 29.02 -26.51 -10.47
CA ASP A 443 29.62 -26.67 -11.79
C ASP A 443 30.40 -27.98 -11.84
N THR A 444 30.02 -28.91 -12.72
CA THR A 444 30.67 -30.22 -12.88
C THR A 444 32.13 -30.16 -13.34
N SER A 445 32.59 -29.03 -13.89
CA SER A 445 33.98 -28.82 -14.33
C SER A 445 34.90 -28.42 -13.17
N ILE A 446 34.34 -27.86 -12.10
CA ILE A 446 35.06 -27.36 -10.92
C ILE A 446 34.85 -28.29 -9.71
N HIS A 447 33.64 -28.84 -9.57
CA HIS A 447 33.19 -29.51 -8.36
C HIS A 447 33.04 -31.02 -8.57
N ASP A 448 33.58 -31.78 -7.62
CA ASP A 448 33.51 -33.22 -7.56
C ASP A 448 32.12 -33.72 -7.15
N GLY A 449 31.35 -32.92 -6.41
CA GLY A 449 29.98 -33.24 -6.04
C GLY A 449 29.30 -32.21 -5.13
N ILE A 450 28.10 -32.56 -4.66
CA ILE A 450 27.28 -31.76 -3.75
C ILE A 450 27.02 -32.54 -2.47
N VAL A 451 27.22 -31.92 -1.32
CA VAL A 451 27.06 -32.53 0.01
C VAL A 451 25.75 -32.05 0.63
N PHE A 452 24.84 -32.97 0.92
CA PHE A 452 23.60 -32.72 1.64
C PHE A 452 23.64 -33.33 3.05
N ALA A 453 23.39 -32.51 4.06
CA ALA A 453 23.26 -32.99 5.45
C ALA A 453 21.86 -33.57 5.66
N VAL A 454 21.72 -34.90 5.75
CA VAL A 454 20.40 -35.54 5.69
C VAL A 454 19.76 -35.65 7.07
N SER A 455 18.48 -35.29 7.15
CA SER A 455 17.63 -35.63 8.28
C SER A 455 16.94 -36.97 8.06
N LEU A 456 17.37 -37.99 8.82
CA LEU A 456 16.75 -39.31 8.76
C LEU A 456 15.54 -39.41 9.69
N ARG A 457 14.43 -39.94 9.16
CA ARG A 457 13.32 -40.37 10.02
C ARG A 457 13.74 -41.64 10.78
N PRO A 458 13.25 -41.89 12.01
CA PRO A 458 13.68 -43.02 12.86
C PRO A 458 13.60 -44.41 12.23
N LYS A 459 12.84 -44.58 11.13
CA LYS A 459 12.59 -45.86 10.44
C LYS A 459 13.39 -46.03 9.13
N VAL A 460 14.21 -45.06 8.73
CA VAL A 460 14.97 -45.11 7.47
C VAL A 460 16.37 -45.67 7.73
N ASN A 461 16.81 -46.64 6.91
CA ASN A 461 18.14 -47.21 7.01
C ASN A 461 19.21 -46.18 6.59
N PRO A 462 20.17 -45.83 7.46
CA PRO A 462 21.19 -44.81 7.18
C PRO A 462 22.24 -45.25 6.14
N ILE A 463 22.36 -46.55 5.84
CA ILE A 463 23.50 -47.10 5.08
C ILE A 463 23.35 -46.89 3.57
N ASN A 464 22.11 -46.84 3.04
CA ASN A 464 21.81 -46.67 1.61
C ASN A 464 20.67 -45.67 1.41
N TYR A 465 20.87 -44.43 1.84
CA TYR A 465 19.85 -43.40 1.67
C TYR A 465 19.64 -43.09 0.18
N THR A 466 18.38 -43.08 -0.25
CA THR A 466 17.97 -42.61 -1.57
C THR A 466 16.98 -41.46 -1.37
N PRO A 467 17.18 -40.30 -2.02
CA PRO A 467 16.22 -39.20 -1.93
C PRO A 467 14.88 -39.57 -2.57
N PRO A 468 13.78 -38.88 -2.22
CA PRO A 468 12.50 -39.08 -2.88
C PRO A 468 12.55 -38.82 -4.39
N GLN A 469 11.74 -39.55 -5.18
CA GLN A 469 11.72 -39.46 -6.64
C GLN A 469 11.51 -38.03 -7.16
N TRP A 470 10.62 -37.26 -6.53
CA TRP A 470 10.36 -35.85 -6.90
C TRP A 470 11.60 -34.96 -6.70
N PHE A 471 12.50 -35.30 -5.77
CA PHE A 471 13.75 -34.54 -5.59
C PHE A 471 14.80 -34.95 -6.62
N ILE A 472 14.81 -36.22 -7.05
CA ILE A 472 15.63 -36.64 -8.20
C ILE A 472 15.21 -35.85 -9.45
N GLN A 473 13.91 -35.69 -9.68
CA GLN A 473 13.39 -34.84 -10.76
C GLN A 473 13.77 -33.36 -10.60
N ALA A 474 13.80 -32.83 -9.37
CA ALA A 474 14.32 -31.48 -9.11
C ALA A 474 15.79 -31.35 -9.54
N LEU A 475 16.63 -32.33 -9.21
CA LEU A 475 18.04 -32.35 -9.63
C LEU A 475 18.18 -32.46 -11.16
N GLU A 476 17.32 -33.25 -11.83
CA GLU A 476 17.29 -33.35 -13.30
C GLU A 476 16.94 -32.01 -13.96
N ILE A 477 15.95 -31.27 -13.41
CA ILE A 477 15.60 -29.93 -13.89
C ILE A 477 16.79 -28.97 -13.74
N LEU A 478 17.52 -29.08 -12.63
CA LEU A 478 18.71 -28.29 -12.30
C LEU A 478 20.00 -28.79 -12.98
N GLU A 479 19.94 -29.84 -13.81
CA GLU A 479 21.09 -30.46 -14.49
C GLU A 479 22.16 -31.04 -13.54
N ILE A 480 21.75 -31.48 -12.36
CA ILE A 480 22.64 -32.07 -11.35
C ILE A 480 22.58 -33.59 -11.44
N PRO A 481 23.68 -34.28 -11.80
CA PRO A 481 23.69 -35.74 -11.83
C PRO A 481 23.52 -36.31 -10.42
N LEU A 482 22.55 -37.21 -10.22
CA LEU A 482 22.32 -37.85 -8.91
C LEU A 482 23.58 -38.52 -8.33
N ALA A 483 24.44 -39.06 -9.20
CA ALA A 483 25.72 -39.68 -8.82
C ALA A 483 26.73 -38.71 -8.20
N LYS A 484 26.55 -37.39 -8.39
CA LYS A 484 27.37 -36.33 -7.79
C LYS A 484 26.86 -35.89 -6.42
N CYS A 485 25.72 -36.39 -5.96
CA CYS A 485 25.16 -36.03 -4.65
C CYS A 485 25.62 -36.99 -3.54
N ILE A 486 26.22 -36.43 -2.50
CA ILE A 486 26.62 -37.10 -1.27
C ILE A 486 25.54 -36.88 -0.21
N TRP A 487 25.02 -37.98 0.32
CA TRP A 487 23.98 -38.00 1.34
C TRP A 487 24.60 -38.29 2.70
N VAL A 488 24.87 -37.24 3.48
CA VAL A 488 25.53 -37.36 4.78
C VAL A 488 24.53 -37.89 5.81
N THR A 489 24.62 -39.19 6.09
CA THR A 489 23.83 -39.90 7.12
C THR A 489 24.63 -40.23 8.38
N ASN A 490 25.95 -40.02 8.34
CA ASN A 490 26.91 -40.18 9.42
C ASN A 490 27.96 -39.08 9.28
N ASP A 491 28.61 -38.70 10.37
CA ASP A 491 29.70 -37.72 10.37
C ASP A 491 30.76 -38.08 9.31
N CYS A 492 31.18 -37.10 8.54
CA CYS A 492 32.21 -37.25 7.51
C CYS A 492 33.07 -36.00 7.41
N THR A 493 34.26 -36.14 6.81
CA THR A 493 35.16 -35.02 6.49
C THR A 493 35.19 -34.79 4.99
N VAL A 494 35.14 -33.53 4.57
CA VAL A 494 35.23 -33.11 3.17
C VAL A 494 36.46 -32.20 3.00
N GLU A 495 37.35 -32.55 2.08
CA GLU A 495 38.65 -31.89 1.93
C GLU A 495 38.52 -30.40 1.61
N ASN A 496 37.76 -30.02 0.58
CA ASN A 496 37.44 -28.63 0.28
C ASN A 496 35.92 -28.49 0.12
N LEU A 497 35.25 -27.92 1.12
CA LEU A 497 33.81 -27.65 1.08
C LEU A 497 33.56 -26.17 0.85
N ILE A 498 32.86 -25.86 -0.24
CA ILE A 498 32.41 -24.51 -0.58
C ILE A 498 30.95 -24.37 -0.15
N ILE A 499 30.63 -23.30 0.56
CA ILE A 499 29.30 -22.99 1.07
C ILE A 499 28.79 -21.76 0.30
N PRO A 500 27.88 -21.94 -0.66
CA PRO A 500 27.27 -20.82 -1.37
C PRO A 500 26.30 -20.06 -0.48
N GLU A 501 26.19 -18.76 -0.68
CA GLU A 501 25.05 -17.99 -0.17
C GLU A 501 23.74 -18.61 -0.68
N ALA A 502 22.75 -18.79 0.20
CA ALA A 502 21.43 -19.24 -0.21
C ALA A 502 20.71 -18.12 -0.97
N GLY A 503 20.25 -18.41 -2.20
CA GLY A 503 19.53 -17.47 -3.05
C GLY A 503 18.09 -17.19 -2.61
N SER A 504 17.51 -18.06 -1.79
CA SER A 504 16.21 -17.88 -1.14
C SER A 504 16.25 -18.55 0.23
N GLU A 505 15.50 -18.00 1.18
CA GLU A 505 15.42 -18.50 2.56
C GLU A 505 13.96 -18.62 3.02
N LEU A 506 13.65 -19.62 3.85
CA LEU A 506 12.27 -19.95 4.24
C LEU A 506 11.47 -18.75 4.78
N THR A 507 12.09 -17.84 5.53
CA THR A 507 11.40 -16.68 6.14
C THR A 507 11.59 -15.37 5.36
N LEU A 508 12.45 -15.33 4.34
CA LEU A 508 12.78 -14.11 3.59
C LEU A 508 12.43 -14.19 2.11
N GLY A 509 12.20 -15.39 1.57
CA GLY A 509 11.97 -15.60 0.15
C GLY A 509 13.26 -15.39 -0.67
N ALA A 510 13.07 -15.19 -1.97
CA ALA A 510 14.17 -15.03 -2.92
C ALA A 510 14.87 -13.67 -2.78
N LYS A 511 16.20 -13.68 -2.80
CA LYS A 511 17.05 -12.49 -2.79
C LYS A 511 17.12 -11.90 -4.19
N LYS A 512 17.22 -10.57 -4.29
CA LYS A 512 17.25 -9.84 -5.58
C LYS A 512 18.31 -10.36 -6.54
N TRP A 513 19.53 -10.66 -6.06
CA TRP A 513 20.63 -11.16 -6.90
C TRP A 513 20.33 -12.54 -7.52
N TYR A 514 19.47 -13.33 -6.86
CA TYR A 514 19.12 -14.69 -7.28
C TYR A 514 18.12 -14.72 -8.44
N HIS A 515 17.45 -13.59 -8.74
CA HIS A 515 16.45 -13.52 -9.80
C HIS A 515 17.02 -13.90 -11.17
N SER A 516 18.24 -13.44 -11.49
CA SER A 516 18.89 -13.75 -12.78
C SER A 516 19.15 -15.25 -12.99
N TYR A 517 19.39 -16.00 -11.92
CA TYR A 517 19.51 -17.46 -11.97
C TYR A 517 18.14 -18.11 -12.16
N LEU A 518 17.12 -17.64 -11.43
CA LEU A 518 15.75 -18.14 -11.56
C LEU A 518 15.14 -17.85 -12.94
N GLU A 519 15.48 -16.73 -13.59
CA GLU A 519 15.02 -16.41 -14.96
C GLU A 519 15.52 -17.45 -15.96
N LYS A 520 16.81 -17.76 -15.94
CA LYS A 520 17.39 -18.81 -16.81
C LYS A 520 16.78 -20.18 -16.54
N LEU A 521 16.57 -20.50 -15.25
CA LEU A 521 15.93 -21.74 -14.85
C LEU A 521 14.47 -21.80 -15.34
N GLN A 522 13.75 -20.69 -15.26
CA GLN A 522 12.39 -20.56 -15.73
C GLN A 522 12.29 -20.70 -17.26
N ASP A 523 13.20 -20.09 -18.03
CA ASP A 523 13.25 -20.24 -19.50
C ASP A 523 13.44 -21.71 -19.89
N ARG A 524 14.37 -22.40 -19.24
CA ARG A 524 14.56 -23.85 -19.41
C ARG A 524 13.29 -24.62 -19.07
N ILE A 525 12.63 -24.30 -17.96
CA ILE A 525 11.37 -24.96 -17.59
C ILE A 525 10.28 -24.69 -18.63
N TYR A 526 10.22 -23.50 -19.23
CA TYR A 526 9.28 -23.18 -20.31
C TYR A 526 9.51 -24.04 -21.56
N GLU A 527 10.77 -24.32 -21.90
CA GLU A 527 11.13 -25.23 -22.99
C GLU A 527 10.74 -26.68 -22.64
N LEU A 528 11.18 -27.19 -21.48
CA LEU A 528 10.89 -28.56 -21.03
C LEU A 528 9.39 -28.83 -20.92
N THR A 529 8.61 -27.83 -20.51
CA THR A 529 7.15 -27.94 -20.36
C THR A 529 6.37 -27.56 -21.61
N HIS A 530 6.99 -27.08 -22.69
CA HIS A 530 6.30 -26.55 -23.87
C HIS A 530 5.19 -27.48 -24.40
N HIS A 531 5.53 -28.77 -24.57
CA HIS A 531 4.61 -29.80 -25.04
C HIS A 531 3.53 -30.20 -24.01
N LEU A 532 3.79 -29.98 -22.72
CA LEU A 532 2.86 -30.30 -21.63
C LEU A 532 1.81 -29.21 -21.39
N ARG A 533 2.02 -27.97 -21.87
CA ARG A 533 1.18 -26.81 -21.53
C ARG A 533 -0.03 -26.59 -22.44
N LYS A 534 -0.05 -27.18 -23.64
CA LYS A 534 -1.00 -26.86 -24.72
C LYS A 534 -2.48 -26.90 -24.33
N ASP A 535 -2.87 -27.84 -23.47
CA ASP A 535 -4.27 -28.07 -23.07
C ASP A 535 -4.50 -27.86 -21.56
N LYS A 536 -3.60 -27.14 -20.87
CA LYS A 536 -3.68 -26.95 -19.42
C LYS A 536 -4.69 -25.86 -19.03
N PRO A 537 -5.39 -26.04 -17.90
CA PRO A 537 -6.43 -25.12 -17.45
C PRO A 537 -5.87 -23.77 -17.04
N GLN A 538 -6.69 -22.72 -17.20
CA GLN A 538 -6.37 -21.37 -16.73
C GLN A 538 -6.70 -21.17 -15.24
N LYS A 539 -7.46 -22.07 -14.62
CA LYS A 539 -7.86 -22.03 -13.20
C LYS A 539 -7.44 -23.32 -12.49
N LEU A 540 -6.63 -23.19 -11.45
CA LEU A 540 -6.02 -24.31 -10.73
C LEU A 540 -6.37 -24.24 -9.24
N PHE A 541 -6.83 -25.36 -8.67
CA PHE A 541 -7.03 -25.51 -7.24
C PHE A 541 -6.08 -26.57 -6.69
N LEU A 542 -5.27 -26.20 -5.69
CA LEU A 542 -4.36 -27.09 -4.97
C LEU A 542 -4.94 -27.37 -3.58
N GLY A 543 -5.90 -28.30 -3.55
CA GLY A 543 -6.61 -28.71 -2.34
C GLY A 543 -5.84 -29.71 -1.48
N ARG A 544 -6.35 -29.99 -0.28
CA ARG A 544 -5.76 -30.96 0.67
C ARG A 544 -6.76 -31.98 1.20
N ASN A 545 -7.98 -32.04 0.66
CA ASN A 545 -9.04 -32.90 1.20
C ASN A 545 -8.70 -34.41 1.18
N HIS A 546 -7.83 -34.85 0.27
CA HIS A 546 -7.41 -36.24 0.11
C HIS A 546 -6.34 -36.67 1.11
N LEU A 547 -5.73 -35.70 1.81
CA LEU A 547 -4.75 -35.94 2.86
C LEU A 547 -5.46 -36.13 4.20
N SER A 548 -6.20 -37.23 4.37
CA SER A 548 -6.85 -37.56 5.63
C SER A 548 -5.85 -37.49 6.79
N PHE A 549 -6.20 -36.76 7.86
CA PHE A 549 -5.32 -36.51 9.03
C PHE A 549 -4.03 -35.71 8.73
N GLY A 550 -3.89 -35.18 7.51
CA GLY A 550 -2.81 -34.31 7.06
C GLY A 550 -3.03 -32.83 7.36
N GLY A 551 -4.02 -32.53 8.21
CA GLY A 551 -4.41 -31.19 8.66
C GLY A 551 -5.14 -30.37 7.60
N SER A 552 -6.03 -30.95 6.79
CA SER A 552 -6.93 -30.17 5.91
C SER A 552 -7.84 -29.25 6.73
N LEU A 553 -8.29 -28.14 6.14
CA LEU A 553 -9.39 -27.35 6.72
C LEU A 553 -10.64 -28.24 6.71
N ALA A 554 -11.42 -28.27 7.79
CA ALA A 554 -12.69 -28.96 7.77
C ALA A 554 -13.67 -28.23 6.82
N GLY A 555 -14.42 -28.98 6.01
CA GLY A 555 -15.31 -28.43 4.98
C GLY A 555 -14.62 -28.11 3.64
N ASP A 556 -13.30 -28.32 3.52
CA ASP A 556 -12.52 -28.05 2.29
C ASP A 556 -13.06 -28.84 1.08
N LYS A 557 -13.65 -30.02 1.30
CA LYS A 557 -14.29 -30.84 0.25
C LYS A 557 -15.53 -30.17 -0.36
N TYR A 558 -16.33 -29.45 0.44
CA TYR A 558 -17.46 -28.68 -0.09
C TYR A 558 -16.97 -27.52 -0.95
N LEU A 559 -15.95 -26.80 -0.47
CA LEU A 559 -15.35 -25.68 -1.20
C LEU A 559 -14.71 -26.14 -2.53
N GLU A 560 -13.98 -27.26 -2.51
CA GLU A 560 -13.42 -27.86 -3.72
C GLU A 560 -14.50 -28.17 -4.76
N THR A 561 -15.63 -28.73 -4.32
CA THR A 561 -16.76 -29.04 -5.22
C THR A 561 -17.29 -27.78 -5.91
N LEU A 562 -17.44 -26.68 -5.16
CA LEU A 562 -17.88 -25.40 -5.73
C LEU A 562 -16.87 -24.81 -6.70
N LEU A 563 -15.58 -24.88 -6.38
CA LEU A 563 -14.52 -24.39 -7.26
C LEU A 563 -14.47 -25.18 -8.57
N VAL A 564 -14.60 -26.50 -8.50
CA VAL A 564 -14.64 -27.37 -9.68
C VAL A 564 -15.84 -27.02 -10.57
N ASN A 565 -17.00 -26.75 -9.99
CA ASN A 565 -18.18 -26.30 -10.73
C ASN A 565 -17.97 -24.96 -11.46
N GLU A 566 -17.03 -24.12 -11.00
CA GLU A 566 -16.65 -22.85 -11.65
C GLU A 566 -15.43 -22.97 -12.58
N GLY A 567 -15.06 -24.21 -12.92
CA GLY A 567 -14.03 -24.53 -13.91
C GLY A 567 -12.61 -24.57 -13.34
N TYR A 568 -12.43 -24.63 -12.02
CA TYR A 568 -11.12 -24.97 -11.45
C TYR A 568 -10.82 -26.45 -11.64
N ILE A 569 -9.57 -26.77 -11.99
CA ILE A 569 -9.08 -28.14 -11.88
C ILE A 569 -8.49 -28.35 -10.49
N SER A 570 -9.04 -29.30 -9.74
CA SER A 570 -8.44 -29.78 -8.49
C SER A 570 -7.26 -30.69 -8.79
N LEU A 571 -6.04 -30.22 -8.54
CA LEU A 571 -4.79 -30.94 -8.78
C LEU A 571 -4.23 -31.45 -7.44
N LYS A 572 -3.87 -32.73 -7.42
CA LYS A 572 -3.16 -33.39 -6.32
C LYS A 572 -1.71 -33.58 -6.75
N PRO A 573 -0.77 -32.72 -6.32
CA PRO A 573 0.58 -32.71 -6.87
C PRO A 573 1.31 -34.05 -6.78
N GLU A 574 1.05 -34.86 -5.75
CA GLU A 574 1.67 -36.18 -5.56
C GLU A 574 1.34 -37.22 -6.65
N ASP A 575 0.28 -37.00 -7.42
CA ASP A 575 -0.12 -37.87 -8.54
C ASP A 575 0.64 -37.54 -9.83
N TYR A 576 1.48 -36.49 -9.82
CA TYR A 576 2.19 -35.96 -10.98
C TYR A 576 3.69 -35.83 -10.71
N ASP A 577 4.49 -36.04 -11.74
CA ASP A 577 5.91 -35.67 -11.68
C ASP A 577 6.09 -34.15 -11.55
N LEU A 578 7.27 -33.72 -11.10
CA LEU A 578 7.53 -32.31 -10.81
C LEU A 578 7.40 -31.42 -12.06
N LEU A 579 7.76 -31.92 -13.25
CA LEU A 579 7.69 -31.16 -14.49
C LEU A 579 6.23 -30.94 -14.93
N GLN A 580 5.37 -31.93 -14.75
CA GLN A 580 3.93 -31.83 -14.94
C GLN A 580 3.30 -30.85 -13.96
N GLN A 581 3.69 -30.88 -12.68
CA GLN A 581 3.24 -29.90 -11.69
C GLN A 581 3.58 -28.46 -12.12
N LEU A 582 4.83 -28.22 -12.55
CA LEU A 582 5.27 -26.93 -13.08
C LEU A 582 4.47 -26.53 -14.32
N ALA A 583 4.19 -27.46 -15.23
CA ALA A 583 3.37 -27.17 -16.41
C ALA A 583 1.95 -26.70 -16.05
N TYR A 584 1.32 -27.27 -15.01
CA TYR A 584 0.03 -26.79 -14.51
C TYR A 584 0.13 -25.39 -13.90
N ILE A 585 1.12 -25.17 -13.02
CA ILE A 585 1.29 -23.89 -12.30
C ILE A 585 1.58 -22.75 -13.27
N ILE A 586 2.50 -22.95 -14.23
CA ILE A 586 2.87 -21.95 -15.24
C ILE A 586 1.71 -21.60 -16.16
N SER A 587 0.85 -22.56 -16.47
CA SER A 587 -0.27 -22.35 -17.41
C SER A 587 -1.47 -21.65 -16.76
N ALA A 588 -1.55 -21.66 -15.42
CA ALA A 588 -2.66 -21.08 -14.69
C ALA A 588 -2.61 -19.54 -14.69
N LYS A 589 -3.79 -18.91 -14.76
CA LYS A 589 -4.00 -17.47 -14.52
C LYS A 589 -4.57 -17.20 -13.14
N LYS A 590 -5.26 -18.17 -12.56
CA LYS A 590 -5.78 -18.12 -11.19
C LYS A 590 -5.44 -19.41 -10.47
N ILE A 591 -4.75 -19.30 -9.35
CA ILE A 591 -4.38 -20.41 -8.49
C ILE A 591 -5.03 -20.18 -7.12
N ILE A 592 -5.85 -21.11 -6.66
CA ILE A 592 -6.30 -21.16 -5.27
C ILE A 592 -5.60 -22.35 -4.63
N PHE A 593 -5.03 -22.20 -3.45
CA PHE A 593 -4.46 -23.33 -2.72
C PHE A 593 -4.85 -23.31 -1.26
N SER A 594 -5.12 -24.49 -0.70
CA SER A 594 -5.24 -24.66 0.74
C SER A 594 -3.84 -24.64 1.35
N GLU A 595 -3.57 -23.72 2.28
CA GLU A 595 -2.25 -23.41 2.85
C GLU A 595 -1.43 -24.70 3.04
N GLY A 596 -0.23 -24.81 2.46
CA GLY A 596 0.52 -26.06 2.49
C GLY A 596 1.59 -26.16 1.42
N SER A 597 2.39 -27.22 1.46
CA SER A 597 3.61 -27.32 0.64
C SER A 597 3.38 -27.49 -0.87
N ALA A 598 2.14 -27.69 -1.31
CA ALA A 598 1.80 -27.90 -2.72
C ALA A 598 2.21 -26.72 -3.63
N ILE A 599 2.30 -25.51 -3.06
CA ILE A 599 2.63 -24.31 -3.83
C ILE A 599 4.14 -24.14 -4.10
N TYR A 600 5.02 -24.81 -3.33
CA TYR A 600 6.47 -24.55 -3.37
C TYR A 600 7.19 -25.02 -4.64
N SER A 601 6.51 -25.66 -5.59
CA SER A 601 7.05 -25.82 -6.94
C SER A 601 7.36 -24.45 -7.59
N ILE A 602 6.76 -23.36 -7.10
CA ILE A 602 7.12 -21.99 -7.51
C ILE A 602 8.58 -21.60 -7.17
N GLU A 603 9.28 -22.35 -6.33
CA GLU A 603 10.68 -22.04 -5.99
C GLU A 603 11.66 -22.22 -7.16
N PHE A 604 11.23 -22.86 -8.25
CA PHE A 604 11.97 -22.95 -9.51
C PHE A 604 11.68 -21.78 -10.47
N ILE A 605 10.75 -20.90 -10.14
CA ILE A 605 10.21 -19.87 -11.03
C ILE A 605 10.57 -18.49 -10.48
N ASN A 606 10.99 -17.58 -11.37
CA ASN A 606 11.25 -16.19 -11.02
C ASN A 606 9.93 -15.42 -10.83
N TYR A 607 9.04 -15.46 -11.83
CA TYR A 607 7.78 -14.75 -11.81
C TYR A 607 6.64 -15.49 -12.55
N LEU A 608 5.44 -15.48 -11.97
CA LEU A 608 4.21 -16.02 -12.55
C LEU A 608 3.21 -14.91 -12.86
N GLU A 609 2.64 -14.93 -14.07
CA GLU A 609 1.53 -14.05 -14.46
C GLU A 609 0.18 -14.39 -13.76
N ALA A 610 0.19 -15.38 -12.87
CA ALA A 610 -1.00 -15.85 -12.16
C ALA A 610 -1.37 -14.93 -10.99
N GLU A 611 -2.67 -14.79 -10.73
CA GLU A 611 -3.18 -14.34 -9.45
C GLU A 611 -3.30 -15.56 -8.52
N ILE A 612 -2.86 -15.45 -7.26
CA ILE A 612 -2.79 -16.55 -6.30
C ILE A 612 -3.57 -16.22 -5.02
N ALA A 613 -4.43 -17.12 -4.56
CA ALA A 613 -5.13 -17.03 -3.29
C ALA A 613 -4.82 -18.22 -2.38
N CYS A 614 -4.45 -17.94 -1.13
CA CYS A 614 -4.22 -18.93 -0.08
C CYS A 614 -5.45 -19.04 0.83
N ILE A 615 -6.02 -20.24 0.98
CA ILE A 615 -7.01 -20.53 2.03
C ILE A 615 -6.25 -20.94 3.30
N PRO A 616 -6.29 -20.13 4.37
CA PRO A 616 -5.46 -20.36 5.55
C PRO A 616 -5.90 -21.58 6.36
N ARG A 617 -4.93 -22.26 6.95
CA ARG A 617 -5.10 -23.39 7.88
C ARG A 617 -4.32 -23.22 9.18
N LYS A 618 -3.51 -22.18 9.28
CA LYS A 618 -2.77 -21.80 10.47
C LYS A 618 -2.98 -20.31 10.76
N THR A 619 -2.66 -19.91 11.98
CA THR A 619 -2.71 -18.52 12.44
C THR A 619 -1.52 -17.68 11.97
N SER A 620 -0.76 -18.14 10.96
CA SER A 620 0.39 -17.42 10.42
C SER A 620 0.65 -17.82 8.98
N ASN A 621 0.82 -16.82 8.12
CA ASN A 621 1.18 -16.99 6.71
C ASN A 621 2.67 -16.71 6.42
N GLN A 622 3.47 -16.47 7.46
CA GLN A 622 4.89 -16.15 7.38
C GLN A 622 5.71 -17.11 6.49
N PRO A 623 5.51 -18.44 6.53
CA PRO A 623 6.30 -19.34 5.69
C PRO A 623 6.01 -19.24 4.18
N PHE A 624 4.90 -18.64 3.76
CA PHE A 624 4.46 -18.62 2.35
C PHE A 624 4.56 -17.24 1.72
N TYR A 625 4.23 -16.20 2.49
CA TYR A 625 4.17 -14.83 2.00
C TYR A 625 5.46 -14.36 1.29
N PRO A 626 6.67 -14.57 1.84
CA PRO A 626 7.92 -14.17 1.19
C PRO A 626 8.20 -14.90 -0.13
N HIS A 627 7.66 -16.10 -0.31
CA HIS A 627 7.85 -16.92 -1.52
C HIS A 627 6.85 -16.59 -2.62
N LEU A 628 5.78 -15.84 -2.31
CA LEU A 628 4.68 -15.57 -3.24
C LEU A 628 4.53 -14.10 -3.60
N GLN A 629 4.68 -13.19 -2.63
CA GLN A 629 4.31 -11.77 -2.79
C GLN A 629 4.94 -11.11 -4.02
N ASN A 630 6.21 -11.40 -4.31
CA ASN A 630 6.94 -10.81 -5.43
C ASN A 630 7.15 -11.77 -6.62
N LYS A 631 6.59 -12.98 -6.56
CA LYS A 631 6.70 -13.99 -7.62
C LYS A 631 5.41 -14.18 -8.41
N CYS A 632 4.39 -13.37 -8.17
CA CYS A 632 3.12 -13.46 -8.88
C CYS A 632 2.46 -12.09 -9.10
N ARG A 633 1.44 -12.04 -9.96
CA ARG A 633 0.72 -10.79 -10.28
C ARG A 633 -0.01 -10.20 -9.09
N ASN A 634 -0.62 -11.06 -8.28
CA ASN A 634 -1.35 -10.68 -7.08
C ASN A 634 -1.41 -11.88 -6.13
N TYR A 635 -1.18 -11.64 -4.84
CA TYR A 635 -1.29 -12.66 -3.81
C TYR A 635 -2.22 -12.21 -2.70
N ILE A 636 -3.21 -13.03 -2.35
CA ILE A 636 -4.11 -12.79 -1.24
C ILE A 636 -4.18 -13.98 -0.28
N VAL A 637 -4.50 -13.70 0.98
CA VAL A 637 -5.02 -14.71 1.91
C VAL A 637 -6.54 -14.57 1.93
N ALA A 638 -7.25 -15.65 1.61
CA ALA A 638 -8.70 -15.68 1.55
C ALA A 638 -9.28 -15.89 2.96
N GLY A 639 -9.91 -14.85 3.52
CA GLY A 639 -10.38 -14.82 4.90
C GLY A 639 -9.33 -14.28 5.88
N ASN A 640 -9.55 -14.49 7.18
CA ASN A 640 -8.65 -14.03 8.23
C ASN A 640 -7.91 -15.21 8.90
N ILE A 641 -6.59 -15.10 9.05
CA ILE A 641 -5.76 -16.11 9.73
C ILE A 641 -6.12 -16.25 11.22
N ASP A 642 -6.62 -15.19 11.86
CA ASP A 642 -7.04 -15.20 13.27
C ASP A 642 -8.35 -15.97 13.51
N ASP A 643 -9.12 -16.19 12.44
CA ASP A 643 -10.32 -17.01 12.47
C ASP A 643 -10.01 -18.50 12.41
N ILE A 644 -8.79 -18.88 12.05
CA ILE A 644 -8.42 -20.29 12.02
C ILE A 644 -8.19 -20.81 13.42
N LEU A 645 -8.92 -21.88 13.76
CA LEU A 645 -8.80 -22.58 15.02
C LEU A 645 -8.40 -24.04 14.80
N PRO A 646 -7.17 -24.43 15.16
CA PRO A 646 -6.77 -25.83 15.17
C PRO A 646 -7.47 -26.60 16.30
N LEU A 647 -8.12 -27.72 15.97
CA LEU A 647 -8.76 -28.59 16.96
C LEU A 647 -8.09 -29.97 17.03
N GLY A 648 -7.96 -30.46 18.27
CA GLY A 648 -7.21 -31.68 18.59
C GLY A 648 -5.70 -31.47 18.50
N ASP A 649 -4.93 -32.02 19.43
CA ASP A 649 -3.46 -31.96 19.39
C ASP A 649 -2.88 -33.35 19.71
N TRP A 650 -2.48 -34.06 18.67
CA TRP A 650 -1.93 -35.41 18.75
C TRP A 650 -0.70 -35.60 17.85
N GLU A 651 0.15 -34.57 17.74
CA GLU A 651 1.37 -34.62 16.92
C GLU A 651 2.26 -35.82 17.29
N ARG A 652 2.27 -36.25 18.56
CA ARG A 652 3.06 -37.40 19.07
C ARG A 652 2.68 -38.74 18.43
N LYS A 653 1.48 -38.87 17.83
CA LYS A 653 1.05 -40.07 17.10
C LYS A 653 1.12 -39.90 15.57
N GLY A 654 1.67 -38.79 15.09
CA GLY A 654 1.74 -38.47 13.66
C GLY A 654 0.42 -37.99 13.06
N ILE A 655 -0.57 -37.66 13.89
CA ILE A 655 -1.87 -37.12 13.45
C ILE A 655 -1.84 -35.61 13.69
N LYS A 656 -2.06 -34.83 12.63
CA LYS A 656 -2.13 -33.36 12.73
C LYS A 656 -3.51 -32.93 13.21
N ASN A 657 -3.58 -31.74 13.82
CA ASN A 657 -4.84 -31.09 14.17
C ASN A 657 -5.77 -30.92 12.96
N ILE A 658 -7.08 -30.82 13.22
CA ILE A 658 -8.08 -30.46 12.23
C ILE A 658 -8.47 -28.98 12.42
N PRO A 659 -7.98 -28.06 11.57
CA PRO A 659 -8.38 -26.66 11.63
C PRO A 659 -9.82 -26.46 11.15
N ILE A 660 -10.53 -25.55 11.82
CA ILE A 660 -11.82 -24.99 11.38
C ILE A 660 -11.69 -23.47 11.24
N SER A 661 -12.54 -22.83 10.45
CA SER A 661 -12.64 -21.36 10.42
C SER A 661 -13.79 -20.89 11.30
N LYS A 662 -13.54 -20.02 12.28
CA LYS A 662 -14.60 -19.42 13.12
C LYS A 662 -15.64 -18.73 12.24
N ASN A 663 -15.21 -18.00 11.21
CA ASN A 663 -16.05 -17.33 10.23
C ASN A 663 -15.75 -17.82 8.81
N SER A 664 -16.40 -18.93 8.42
CA SER A 664 -16.16 -19.56 7.11
C SER A 664 -16.56 -18.67 5.92
N TYR A 665 -17.54 -17.79 6.11
CA TYR A 665 -18.03 -16.91 5.05
C TYR A 665 -17.00 -15.88 4.57
N GLN A 666 -16.08 -15.42 5.44
CA GLN A 666 -15.03 -14.48 5.03
C GLN A 666 -14.09 -15.03 3.96
N ILE A 667 -13.86 -16.36 3.95
CA ILE A 667 -13.06 -17.00 2.89
C ILE A 667 -13.77 -16.81 1.55
N ILE A 668 -15.09 -17.03 1.52
CA ILE A 668 -15.94 -16.92 0.34
C ILE A 668 -16.03 -15.46 -0.14
N GLU A 669 -16.25 -14.53 0.78
CA GLU A 669 -16.27 -13.11 0.49
C GLU A 669 -14.94 -12.62 -0.10
N SER A 670 -13.81 -13.06 0.47
CA SER A 670 -12.48 -12.71 -0.03
C SER A 670 -12.25 -13.21 -1.46
N LEU A 671 -12.64 -14.46 -1.75
CA LEU A 671 -12.53 -15.02 -3.10
C LEU A 671 -13.43 -14.30 -4.11
N ARG A 672 -14.62 -13.87 -3.69
CA ARG A 672 -15.54 -13.07 -4.53
C ARG A 672 -15.02 -11.66 -4.79
N LYS A 673 -14.63 -10.94 -3.73
CA LYS A 673 -14.15 -9.56 -3.77
C LYS A 673 -12.94 -9.41 -4.71
N HIS A 674 -12.02 -10.36 -4.66
CA HIS A 674 -10.82 -10.37 -5.49
C HIS A 674 -10.99 -11.18 -6.78
N ASN A 675 -12.23 -11.48 -7.18
CA ASN A 675 -12.57 -12.13 -8.44
C ASN A 675 -11.92 -13.50 -8.66
N PHE A 676 -11.54 -14.24 -7.62
CA PHE A 676 -11.03 -15.61 -7.77
C PHE A 676 -12.15 -16.58 -8.13
N ALA A 677 -13.30 -16.48 -7.46
CA ALA A 677 -14.48 -17.32 -7.70
C ALA A 677 -15.76 -16.59 -7.32
N LEU A 678 -16.87 -16.86 -8.01
CA LEU A 678 -18.18 -16.28 -7.69
C LEU A 678 -18.86 -17.07 -6.56
N LEU A 679 -18.62 -18.38 -6.50
CA LEU A 679 -19.18 -19.35 -5.57
C LEU A 679 -20.69 -19.16 -5.42
N LYS A 680 -21.41 -19.10 -6.55
CA LYS A 680 -22.85 -18.72 -6.59
C LYS A 680 -23.73 -19.66 -5.76
N ASP A 681 -23.39 -20.94 -5.75
CA ASP A 681 -24.13 -21.99 -5.05
C ASP A 681 -23.65 -22.19 -3.60
N TRP A 682 -22.94 -21.21 -3.03
CA TRP A 682 -22.54 -21.25 -1.62
C TRP A 682 -23.77 -21.37 -0.71
N ASP A 683 -23.70 -22.32 0.21
CA ASP A 683 -24.70 -22.58 1.23
C ASP A 683 -23.96 -22.92 2.52
N GLU A 684 -24.04 -22.00 3.48
CA GLU A 684 -23.30 -22.12 4.73
C GLU A 684 -23.74 -23.33 5.55
N ASN A 685 -25.02 -23.74 5.47
CA ASN A 685 -25.49 -24.92 6.19
C ASN A 685 -24.89 -26.20 5.62
N LYS A 686 -24.73 -26.28 4.29
CA LYS A 686 -24.06 -27.42 3.64
C LYS A 686 -22.57 -27.47 3.96
N PHE A 687 -21.91 -26.30 3.96
CA PHE A 687 -20.52 -26.21 4.39
C PHE A 687 -20.35 -26.68 5.83
N LEU A 688 -21.16 -26.17 6.77
CA LEU A 688 -21.09 -26.53 8.18
C LEU A 688 -21.46 -28.01 8.42
N ALA A 689 -22.32 -28.60 7.60
CA ALA A 689 -22.61 -30.02 7.64
C ALA A 689 -21.41 -30.87 7.22
N GLU A 690 -20.72 -30.50 6.13
CA GLU A 690 -19.48 -31.15 5.69
C GLU A 690 -18.35 -30.94 6.72
N GLU A 691 -18.20 -29.72 7.25
CA GLU A 691 -17.23 -29.40 8.31
C GLU A 691 -17.44 -30.28 9.55
N LYS A 692 -18.70 -30.41 9.99
CA LYS A 692 -19.06 -31.30 11.11
C LYS A 692 -18.74 -32.76 10.80
N HIS A 693 -18.99 -33.19 9.57
CA HIS A 693 -18.68 -34.55 9.15
C HIS A 693 -17.17 -34.82 9.19
N ASP A 694 -16.36 -33.91 8.65
CA ASP A 694 -14.90 -33.98 8.67
C ASP A 694 -14.36 -33.98 10.10
N PHE A 695 -14.86 -33.07 10.95
CA PHE A 695 -14.48 -32.98 12.35
C PHE A 695 -14.84 -34.24 13.14
N MET A 696 -16.05 -34.76 13.02
CA MET A 696 -16.46 -35.97 13.73
C MET A 696 -15.69 -37.20 13.24
N THR A 697 -15.42 -37.30 11.94
CA THR A 697 -14.56 -38.35 11.36
C THR A 697 -13.15 -38.28 11.95
N TYR A 698 -12.60 -37.08 12.10
CA TYR A 698 -11.32 -36.87 12.76
C TYR A 698 -11.36 -37.34 14.22
N VAL A 699 -12.35 -36.90 14.99
CA VAL A 699 -12.51 -37.27 16.40
C VAL A 699 -12.65 -38.77 16.56
N ASP A 700 -13.49 -39.42 15.77
CA ASP A 700 -13.70 -40.84 15.88
C ASP A 700 -12.40 -41.58 15.57
N ALA A 701 -11.73 -41.29 14.46
CA ALA A 701 -10.47 -41.96 14.12
C ALA A 701 -9.33 -41.75 15.13
N VAL A 702 -9.23 -40.56 15.74
CA VAL A 702 -8.16 -40.25 16.73
C VAL A 702 -8.47 -40.83 18.11
N TYR A 703 -9.74 -40.88 18.51
CA TYR A 703 -10.16 -41.20 19.87
C TYR A 703 -10.94 -42.54 20.01
N LEU A 704 -11.03 -43.38 18.95
CA LEU A 704 -11.73 -44.68 18.95
C LEU A 704 -11.02 -45.82 19.72
N LEU A 705 -9.80 -45.65 20.26
CA LEU A 705 -9.11 -46.73 20.98
C LEU A 705 -9.56 -46.85 22.46
N PRO A 706 -9.92 -48.05 22.98
CA PRO A 706 -10.62 -48.22 24.27
C PRO A 706 -9.87 -47.85 25.56
N LYS A 707 -8.67 -47.26 25.48
CA LYS A 707 -7.83 -46.97 26.66
C LYS A 707 -7.26 -45.56 26.74
N GLN A 708 -7.68 -44.62 25.88
CA GLN A 708 -7.04 -43.29 25.88
C GLN A 708 -8.05 -42.14 25.83
N TYR A 709 -8.24 -41.54 27.01
CA TYR A 709 -8.73 -40.19 27.33
C TYR A 709 -10.14 -39.77 26.85
N PRO A 710 -11.22 -40.37 27.40
CA PRO A 710 -12.59 -39.90 27.19
C PRO A 710 -12.76 -38.39 27.43
N VAL A 711 -12.11 -37.88 28.48
CA VAL A 711 -12.12 -36.46 28.87
C VAL A 711 -11.57 -35.54 27.77
N HIS A 712 -10.51 -35.95 27.06
CA HIS A 712 -9.94 -35.13 25.98
C HIS A 712 -10.81 -35.18 24.72
N ARG A 713 -11.45 -36.33 24.42
CA ARG A 713 -12.43 -36.42 23.34
C ARG A 713 -13.60 -35.49 23.60
N GLU A 714 -14.18 -35.57 24.79
CA GLU A 714 -15.30 -34.73 25.23
C GLU A 714 -14.93 -33.25 25.18
N ALA A 715 -13.78 -32.84 25.72
CA ALA A 715 -13.34 -31.45 25.69
C ALA A 715 -13.14 -30.89 24.27
N VAL A 716 -12.61 -31.69 23.33
CA VAL A 716 -12.42 -31.25 21.93
C VAL A 716 -13.75 -31.14 21.19
N VAL A 717 -14.66 -32.10 21.40
CA VAL A 717 -16.03 -32.05 20.84
C VAL A 717 -16.82 -30.90 21.45
N GLU A 718 -16.73 -30.70 22.76
CA GLU A 718 -17.38 -29.60 23.46
C GLU A 718 -16.86 -28.26 22.93
N LYS A 719 -15.55 -28.09 22.75
CA LYS A 719 -14.99 -26.87 22.16
C LYS A 719 -15.53 -26.61 20.75
N TYR A 720 -15.61 -27.63 19.89
CA TYR A 720 -16.21 -27.52 18.57
C TYR A 720 -17.70 -27.13 18.65
N LEU A 721 -18.46 -27.81 19.50
CA LEU A 721 -19.87 -27.53 19.74
C LEU A 721 -20.09 -26.19 20.42
N GLN A 722 -19.17 -25.67 21.23
CA GLN A 722 -19.27 -24.33 21.80
C GLN A 722 -19.11 -23.28 20.71
N ILE A 723 -18.21 -23.48 19.75
CA ILE A 723 -17.98 -22.55 18.63
C ILE A 723 -19.15 -22.58 17.64
N ARG A 724 -19.67 -23.77 17.30
CA ARG A 724 -20.83 -23.92 16.42
C ARG A 724 -22.17 -23.76 17.15
N GLY A 725 -22.17 -23.94 18.46
CA GLY A 725 -23.29 -23.75 19.37
C GLY A 725 -23.44 -22.30 19.82
N THR A 726 -22.38 -21.49 19.84
CA THR A 726 -22.55 -20.01 19.88
C THR A 726 -23.26 -19.51 18.63
N ILE A 727 -23.14 -20.22 17.50
CA ILE A 727 -23.92 -19.96 16.28
C ILE A 727 -25.34 -20.57 16.38
N GLN A 728 -25.51 -21.69 17.10
CA GLN A 728 -26.82 -22.34 17.28
C GLN A 728 -27.69 -21.71 18.38
N ASP A 729 -27.10 -21.19 19.45
CA ASP A 729 -27.75 -20.35 20.47
C ASP A 729 -28.11 -18.96 19.90
N ASN A 730 -27.43 -18.54 18.82
CA ASN A 730 -27.85 -17.43 17.96
C ASN A 730 -29.01 -17.79 17.02
N LEU A 731 -29.43 -19.06 16.93
CA LEU A 731 -30.56 -19.53 16.10
C LEU A 731 -31.79 -19.98 16.92
N THR A 732 -31.65 -20.24 18.23
CA THR A 732 -32.77 -20.64 19.11
C THR A 732 -33.33 -19.54 20.01
N ALA A 733 -32.84 -18.30 19.90
CA ALA A 733 -33.48 -17.12 20.50
C ALA A 733 -34.32 -16.35 19.47
N GLN A 734 -35.31 -16.99 18.85
CA GLN A 734 -36.37 -16.29 18.13
C GLN A 734 -37.57 -16.07 19.05
N VAL A 735 -37.63 -14.89 19.67
CA VAL A 735 -38.77 -13.97 19.79
C VAL A 735 -38.16 -12.65 20.34
N ASP A 736 -37.44 -11.88 19.54
CA ASP A 736 -37.94 -10.69 18.81
C ASP A 736 -36.75 -10.08 18.03
N GLU A 737 -37.01 -9.32 16.96
CA GLU A 737 -36.05 -8.51 16.15
C GLU A 737 -35.42 -9.11 14.88
N ASN A 738 -36.25 -9.38 13.89
CA ASN A 738 -35.87 -9.25 12.47
C ASN A 738 -35.79 -7.76 12.09
N ILE A 739 -34.78 -7.05 12.58
CA ILE A 739 -34.37 -5.77 11.99
C ILE A 739 -33.09 -6.08 11.20
N PRO A 740 -33.08 -5.93 9.86
CA PRO A 740 -31.85 -6.03 9.07
C PRO A 740 -30.77 -5.14 9.72
N THR A 741 -29.48 -5.43 9.63
CA THR A 741 -28.39 -4.55 10.15
C THR A 741 -27.65 -3.81 9.05
N ARG A 742 -28.22 -3.77 7.83
CA ARG A 742 -27.56 -3.33 6.59
C ARG A 742 -27.52 -1.81 6.42
N SER A 743 -28.37 -1.05 7.11
CA SER A 743 -28.45 0.41 7.00
C SER A 743 -28.09 1.15 8.29
N ARG A 744 -27.96 2.48 8.22
CA ARG A 744 -27.72 3.34 9.41
C ARG A 744 -28.88 3.24 10.42
N SER A 745 -30.11 3.35 9.93
CA SER A 745 -31.33 3.29 10.74
C SER A 745 -31.52 1.93 11.41
N ASP A 746 -31.14 0.86 10.74
CA ASP A 746 -31.16 -0.50 11.26
C ASP A 746 -30.30 -0.67 12.52
N ARG A 747 -29.08 -0.11 12.49
CA ARG A 747 -28.17 -0.12 13.63
C ARG A 747 -28.70 0.71 14.78
N LEU A 748 -29.19 1.92 14.48
CA LEU A 748 -29.84 2.78 15.47
C LEU A 748 -31.06 2.08 16.11
N ASN A 749 -31.86 1.36 15.33
CA ASN A 749 -32.99 0.61 15.85
C ASN A 749 -32.56 -0.57 16.74
N LYS A 750 -31.46 -1.24 16.41
CA LYS A 750 -30.90 -2.30 17.25
C LYS A 750 -30.28 -1.76 18.54
N LEU A 751 -29.63 -0.59 18.50
CA LEU A 751 -29.13 0.10 19.69
C LEU A 751 -30.29 0.60 20.57
N ALA A 752 -31.33 1.18 19.94
CA ALA A 752 -32.56 1.59 20.61
C ALA A 752 -33.24 0.43 21.34
N SER A 753 -33.24 -0.78 20.75
CA SER A 753 -33.83 -1.93 21.40
C SER A 753 -33.01 -2.44 22.59
N ILE A 754 -31.67 -2.39 22.48
CA ILE A 754 -30.76 -2.78 23.56
C ILE A 754 -31.02 -1.98 24.83
N ASN A 755 -31.19 -0.66 24.73
CA ASN A 755 -31.43 0.18 25.91
C ASN A 755 -32.89 0.62 26.12
N GLN A 756 -33.83 0.04 25.34
CA GLN A 756 -35.26 0.36 25.35
C GLN A 756 -35.52 1.87 25.18
N SER A 757 -34.84 2.48 24.21
CA SER A 757 -34.91 3.91 23.93
C SER A 757 -36.32 4.41 23.70
N SER A 758 -36.70 5.43 24.45
CA SER A 758 -37.95 6.16 24.35
C SER A 758 -37.77 7.56 23.74
N ARG A 759 -36.55 8.11 23.83
CA ARG A 759 -36.17 9.46 23.39
C ARG A 759 -34.88 9.44 22.57
N TYR A 760 -34.97 9.93 21.33
CA TYR A 760 -33.89 9.93 20.34
C TYR A 760 -33.54 11.35 19.91
N LEU A 761 -32.25 11.66 19.82
CA LEU A 761 -31.70 12.89 19.25
C LEU A 761 -30.88 12.56 18.00
N GLU A 762 -31.13 13.28 16.91
CA GLU A 762 -30.28 13.27 15.70
C GLU A 762 -29.80 14.68 15.41
N ILE A 763 -28.48 14.85 15.32
CA ILE A 763 -27.82 16.08 14.88
C ILE A 763 -27.25 15.83 13.48
N GLY A 764 -27.73 16.59 12.49
CA GLY A 764 -27.38 16.41 11.07
C GLY A 764 -28.34 15.48 10.34
N VAL A 765 -29.57 15.95 10.11
CA VAL A 765 -30.66 15.12 9.57
C VAL A 765 -30.75 15.21 8.05
N SER A 766 -30.40 16.37 7.47
CA SER A 766 -30.41 16.66 6.05
C SER A 766 -31.74 16.27 5.36
N LYS A 767 -31.78 15.15 4.63
CA LYS A 767 -32.98 14.63 3.94
C LYS A 767 -33.93 13.82 4.84
N GLY A 768 -33.50 13.50 6.07
CA GLY A 768 -34.26 12.74 7.06
C GLY A 768 -34.45 11.27 6.73
N ILE A 769 -33.57 10.67 5.91
CA ILE A 769 -33.67 9.25 5.54
C ILE A 769 -33.48 8.37 6.77
N THR A 770 -32.42 8.61 7.53
CA THR A 770 -32.12 7.89 8.78
C THR A 770 -33.15 8.21 9.86
N PHE A 771 -33.32 9.50 10.20
CA PHE A 771 -34.27 9.96 11.21
C PHE A 771 -35.67 9.37 11.10
N ASN A 772 -36.24 9.32 9.90
CA ASN A 772 -37.60 8.85 9.71
C ASN A 772 -37.72 7.33 9.84
N ALA A 773 -36.64 6.57 9.60
CA ALA A 773 -36.60 5.12 9.72
C ALA A 773 -36.25 4.61 11.14
N VAL A 774 -35.86 5.51 12.05
CA VAL A 774 -35.64 5.18 13.47
C VAL A 774 -36.98 5.01 14.20
N ASN A 775 -37.15 3.84 14.84
CA ASN A 775 -38.32 3.35 15.55
C ASN A 775 -38.31 3.74 17.04
N VAL A 776 -38.06 5.02 17.32
CA VAL A 776 -38.16 5.59 18.67
C VAL A 776 -39.35 6.55 18.70
N ILE A 777 -40.11 6.52 19.80
CA ILE A 777 -41.38 7.23 19.91
C ILE A 777 -41.19 8.74 19.96
N ASN A 778 -40.28 9.23 20.81
CA ASN A 778 -40.00 10.66 20.93
C ASN A 778 -38.69 10.97 20.21
N LYS A 779 -38.73 11.80 19.19
CA LYS A 779 -37.55 12.11 18.35
C LYS A 779 -37.37 13.61 18.20
N VAL A 780 -36.12 14.06 18.30
CA VAL A 780 -35.70 15.44 18.06
C VAL A 780 -34.69 15.46 16.93
N ALA A 781 -35.04 16.13 15.84
CA ALA A 781 -34.21 16.35 14.67
C ALA A 781 -33.61 17.75 14.73
N VAL A 782 -32.29 17.88 14.61
CA VAL A 782 -31.57 19.15 14.60
C VAL A 782 -30.75 19.24 13.32
N ASP A 783 -30.99 20.29 12.55
CA ASP A 783 -30.24 20.56 11.32
C ASP A 783 -30.28 22.06 10.99
N PRO A 784 -29.18 22.72 10.59
CA PRO A 784 -29.23 24.11 10.15
C PRO A 784 -30.20 24.35 8.99
N GLN A 785 -30.41 23.34 8.13
CA GLN A 785 -31.26 23.42 6.97
C GLN A 785 -31.78 22.04 6.52
N PHE A 786 -33.06 21.75 6.81
CA PHE A 786 -33.65 20.49 6.35
C PHE A 786 -33.89 20.48 4.84
N ARG A 787 -33.56 19.35 4.21
CA ARG A 787 -33.87 19.06 2.79
C ARG A 787 -35.08 18.13 2.66
N LEU A 788 -36.08 18.29 3.54
CA LEU A 788 -37.30 17.50 3.57
C LEU A 788 -38.52 18.36 3.93
N ASN A 789 -39.72 17.86 3.60
CA ASN A 789 -40.96 18.47 4.05
C ASN A 789 -41.27 18.07 5.50
N LYS A 790 -40.84 18.90 6.47
CA LYS A 790 -41.02 18.70 7.92
C LYS A 790 -42.47 18.42 8.31
N ASN A 791 -43.43 19.12 7.70
CA ASN A 791 -44.86 19.03 8.04
C ASN A 791 -45.46 17.63 7.78
N LYS A 792 -44.80 16.81 6.95
CA LYS A 792 -45.21 15.43 6.69
C LYS A 792 -44.97 14.51 7.89
N TYR A 793 -43.96 14.78 8.70
CA TYR A 793 -43.48 13.87 9.75
C TYR A 793 -43.59 14.47 11.16
N ALA A 794 -43.68 15.79 11.27
CA ALA A 794 -43.78 16.47 12.55
C ALA A 794 -45.05 16.07 13.30
N THR A 795 -44.89 15.73 14.58
CA THR A 795 -45.98 15.44 15.51
C THR A 795 -45.63 16.02 16.88
N GLU A 796 -46.52 15.90 17.86
CA GLU A 796 -46.21 16.28 19.25
C GLU A 796 -45.01 15.52 19.83
N LYS A 797 -44.69 14.33 19.28
CA LYS A 797 -43.57 13.48 19.71
C LYS A 797 -42.37 13.50 18.76
N VAL A 798 -42.51 14.09 17.56
CA VAL A 798 -41.45 14.16 16.55
C VAL A 798 -41.23 15.62 16.20
N VAL A 799 -40.14 16.19 16.71
CA VAL A 799 -39.85 17.63 16.63
C VAL A 799 -38.68 17.86 15.68
N PHE A 800 -38.86 18.77 14.73
CA PHE A 800 -37.81 19.23 13.81
C PHE A 800 -37.42 20.66 14.18
N LEU A 801 -36.14 20.88 14.49
CA LEU A 801 -35.56 22.17 14.84
C LEU A 801 -34.54 22.58 13.78
N GLU A 802 -34.90 23.58 12.98
CA GLU A 802 -34.03 24.07 11.89
C GLU A 802 -33.06 25.11 12.44
N VAL A 803 -32.05 24.62 13.16
CA VAL A 803 -31.05 25.40 13.90
C VAL A 803 -29.71 24.65 13.89
N SER A 804 -28.61 25.35 14.15
CA SER A 804 -27.32 24.68 14.39
C SER A 804 -27.35 23.88 15.71
N SER A 805 -26.47 22.88 15.83
CA SER A 805 -26.31 22.11 17.08
C SER A 805 -26.00 23.02 18.27
N ASP A 806 -25.13 24.02 18.09
CA ASP A 806 -24.82 25.03 19.10
C ASP A 806 -26.07 25.79 19.59
N GLU A 807 -26.94 26.21 18.68
CA GLU A 807 -28.18 26.90 19.04
C GLU A 807 -29.19 25.94 19.70
N PHE A 808 -29.25 24.69 19.25
CA PHE A 808 -30.05 23.66 19.90
C PHE A 808 -29.65 23.47 21.37
N PHE A 809 -28.36 23.28 21.65
CA PHE A 809 -27.88 23.11 23.03
C PHE A 809 -28.06 24.36 23.88
N ARG A 810 -27.91 25.56 23.27
CA ARG A 810 -28.10 26.85 23.96
C ARG A 810 -29.55 27.09 24.39
N SER A 811 -30.52 26.82 23.51
CA SER A 811 -31.87 27.38 23.63
C SER A 811 -32.99 26.34 23.70
N TYR A 812 -32.73 25.08 23.31
CA TYR A 812 -33.78 24.08 23.09
C TYR A 812 -33.58 22.78 23.88
N ALA A 813 -32.36 22.28 24.03
CA ALA A 813 -32.05 20.94 24.54
C ALA A 813 -32.64 20.63 25.92
N GLU A 814 -32.73 21.64 26.80
CA GLU A 814 -33.26 21.52 28.16
C GLU A 814 -34.71 20.97 28.20
N LYS A 815 -35.51 21.24 27.17
CA LYS A 815 -36.91 20.78 27.08
C LYS A 815 -37.04 19.30 26.74
N PHE A 816 -36.00 18.69 26.18
CA PHE A 816 -36.07 17.37 25.56
C PHE A 816 -35.33 16.28 26.35
N LYS A 817 -34.45 16.67 27.28
CA LYS A 817 -33.66 15.75 28.10
C LYS A 817 -34.52 14.88 29.04
N PRO A 818 -34.03 13.69 29.44
CA PRO A 818 -32.82 13.04 28.97
C PRO A 818 -33.04 12.33 27.61
N PHE A 819 -31.96 12.08 26.87
CA PHE A 819 -31.98 11.27 25.65
C PHE A 819 -31.42 9.87 25.92
N ASP A 820 -32.07 8.84 25.37
CA ASP A 820 -31.66 7.44 25.51
C ASP A 820 -30.71 7.01 24.37
N LEU A 821 -30.94 7.51 23.16
CA LEU A 821 -30.09 7.26 21.99
C LEU A 821 -29.79 8.59 21.28
N ILE A 822 -28.52 8.80 20.95
CA ILE A 822 -28.05 10.02 20.32
C ILE A 822 -27.25 9.63 19.07
N TYR A 823 -27.59 10.24 17.93
CA TYR A 823 -26.86 10.09 16.67
C TYR A 823 -26.23 11.42 16.27
N LEU A 824 -24.91 11.40 16.07
CA LEU A 824 -24.12 12.56 15.67
C LEU A 824 -23.60 12.35 14.24
N ASP A 825 -24.18 13.10 13.31
CA ASP A 825 -23.96 13.03 11.85
C ASP A 825 -23.99 14.46 11.25
N GLY A 826 -23.46 15.41 12.02
CA GLY A 826 -23.57 16.85 11.80
C GLY A 826 -22.52 17.43 10.86
N LEU A 827 -21.76 18.43 11.32
CA LEU A 827 -20.66 18.98 10.54
C LEU A 827 -19.42 18.10 10.72
N HIS A 828 -18.79 17.66 9.62
CA HIS A 828 -17.71 16.67 9.62
C HIS A 828 -16.34 17.26 10.00
N THR A 829 -16.31 18.11 11.04
CA THR A 829 -15.08 18.67 11.59
C THR A 829 -14.88 18.19 13.03
N PHE A 830 -13.65 17.85 13.39
CA PHE A 830 -13.29 17.41 14.74
C PHE A 830 -13.75 18.41 15.80
N ALA A 831 -13.53 19.71 15.56
CA ALA A 831 -13.90 20.77 16.50
C ALA A 831 -15.41 20.79 16.80
N GLN A 832 -16.26 20.62 15.77
CA GLN A 832 -17.70 20.64 15.96
C GLN A 832 -18.21 19.32 16.55
N ILE A 833 -17.78 18.16 16.05
CA ILE A 833 -18.24 16.87 16.57
C ILE A 833 -17.81 16.65 18.02
N PHE A 834 -16.62 17.15 18.42
CA PHE A 834 -16.16 17.13 19.80
C PHE A 834 -17.03 18.00 20.70
N ARG A 835 -17.40 19.20 20.24
CA ARG A 835 -18.31 20.11 20.96
C ARG A 835 -19.69 19.50 21.12
N ASP A 836 -20.23 18.92 20.05
CA ASP A 836 -21.53 18.26 20.05
C ASP A 836 -21.53 17.06 21.02
N PHE A 837 -20.52 16.19 20.95
CA PHE A 837 -20.37 15.09 21.89
C PHE A 837 -20.32 15.60 23.34
N CYS A 838 -19.45 16.56 23.66
CA CYS A 838 -19.36 17.15 25.01
C CYS A 838 -20.70 17.72 25.49
N ALA A 839 -21.41 18.44 24.63
CA ALA A 839 -22.70 19.02 24.98
C ALA A 839 -23.74 17.93 25.31
N THR A 840 -23.79 16.85 24.51
CA THR A 840 -24.74 15.75 24.74
C THR A 840 -24.54 15.02 26.06
N LEU A 841 -23.34 15.03 26.65
CA LEU A 841 -23.08 14.38 27.94
C LEU A 841 -23.97 14.95 29.06
N ALA A 842 -24.33 16.23 29.00
CA ALA A 842 -25.22 16.89 29.98
C ALA A 842 -26.72 16.57 29.77
N TYR A 843 -27.08 16.07 28.59
CA TYR A 843 -28.46 15.77 28.19
C TYR A 843 -28.73 14.27 28.05
N GLY A 844 -27.72 13.42 28.25
CA GLY A 844 -27.84 11.99 28.43
C GLY A 844 -27.96 11.57 29.90
N HIS A 845 -28.13 10.28 30.12
CA HIS A 845 -28.05 9.56 31.39
C HIS A 845 -27.09 8.36 31.29
N SER A 846 -26.94 7.59 32.38
CA SER A 846 -25.98 6.47 32.48
C SER A 846 -26.24 5.29 31.52
N LYS A 847 -27.39 5.23 30.84
CA LYS A 847 -27.69 4.20 29.83
C LYS A 847 -27.80 4.77 28.42
N THR A 848 -27.37 6.02 28.23
CA THR A 848 -27.35 6.64 26.90
C THR A 848 -26.35 5.91 26.02
N ILE A 849 -26.76 5.70 24.77
CA ILE A 849 -25.89 5.20 23.71
C ILE A 849 -25.70 6.33 22.71
N TRP A 850 -24.45 6.56 22.31
CA TRP A 850 -24.13 7.47 21.21
C TRP A 850 -23.66 6.66 20.01
N LEU A 851 -24.12 7.06 18.83
CA LEU A 851 -23.56 6.61 17.57
C LEU A 851 -23.00 7.83 16.84
N ILE A 852 -21.73 7.75 16.44
CA ILE A 852 -21.02 8.83 15.74
C ILE A 852 -20.72 8.34 14.32
N ASP A 853 -21.17 9.08 13.30
CA ASP A 853 -20.89 8.75 11.89
C ASP A 853 -19.50 9.22 11.46
N ASP A 854 -19.03 8.67 10.33
CA ASP A 854 -17.84 9.14 9.62
C ASP A 854 -16.51 9.09 10.41
N THR A 855 -16.41 8.18 11.38
CA THR A 855 -15.20 7.97 12.18
C THR A 855 -14.13 7.11 11.51
N CYS A 856 -14.36 6.58 10.30
CA CYS A 856 -13.40 5.74 9.58
C CYS A 856 -13.24 6.13 8.09
N PRO A 857 -12.55 7.23 7.78
CA PRO A 857 -12.32 7.64 6.40
C PRO A 857 -11.65 6.54 5.56
N GLY A 858 -12.16 6.34 4.34
CA GLY A 858 -11.66 5.32 3.41
C GLY A 858 -10.39 5.74 2.64
N SER A 859 -10.09 7.04 2.61
CA SER A 859 -8.93 7.60 1.93
C SER A 859 -8.48 8.91 2.59
N TYR A 860 -7.29 9.39 2.20
CA TYR A 860 -6.80 10.71 2.57
C TYR A 860 -7.76 11.83 2.14
N ALA A 861 -8.41 11.68 0.99
CA ALA A 861 -9.37 12.66 0.49
C ALA A 861 -10.63 12.71 1.37
N GLN A 862 -11.16 11.54 1.75
CA GLN A 862 -12.34 11.43 2.60
C GLN A 862 -12.10 12.03 4.00
N ALA A 863 -10.85 12.00 4.49
CA ALA A 863 -10.45 12.49 5.81
C ALA A 863 -10.28 14.02 5.91
N GLN A 864 -10.41 14.76 4.79
CA GLN A 864 -10.19 16.21 4.77
C GLN A 864 -11.33 16.94 5.48
N ALA A 865 -11.00 17.83 6.43
CA ALA A 865 -11.99 18.61 7.18
C ALA A 865 -12.88 19.52 6.28
N SER A 866 -12.43 19.83 5.06
CA SER A 866 -13.18 20.60 4.06
C SER A 866 -13.74 19.69 2.96
N LEU A 867 -15.04 19.80 2.70
CA LEU A 867 -15.68 19.13 1.56
C LEU A 867 -15.05 19.56 0.23
N GLN A 868 -14.66 20.82 0.08
CA GLN A 868 -14.03 21.31 -1.13
C GLN A 868 -12.67 20.65 -1.36
N CYS A 869 -11.82 20.59 -0.33
CA CYS A 869 -10.52 19.92 -0.41
C CYS A 869 -10.69 18.42 -0.70
N CYS A 870 -11.65 17.75 -0.05
CA CYS A 870 -12.02 16.37 -0.36
C CYS A 870 -12.34 16.19 -1.85
N ARG A 871 -13.20 17.05 -2.43
CA ARG A 871 -13.59 16.97 -3.85
C ARG A 871 -12.43 17.24 -4.79
N GLN A 872 -11.58 18.22 -4.48
CA GLN A 872 -10.39 18.53 -5.27
C GLN A 872 -9.42 17.37 -5.29
N ILE A 873 -9.11 16.80 -4.12
CA ILE A 873 -8.21 15.65 -4.00
C ILE A 873 -8.80 14.42 -4.68
N GLN A 874 -10.11 14.15 -4.55
CA GLN A 874 -10.78 13.04 -5.26
C GLN A 874 -10.69 13.18 -6.78
N LYS A 875 -10.92 14.40 -7.29
CA LYS A 875 -10.81 14.71 -8.72
C LYS A 875 -9.38 14.50 -9.21
N PHE A 876 -8.39 14.94 -8.44
CA PHE A 876 -6.97 14.79 -8.77
C PHE A 876 -6.47 13.33 -8.67
N SER A 877 -6.88 12.59 -7.63
CA SER A 877 -6.45 11.21 -7.39
C SER A 877 -7.17 10.18 -8.26
N GLY A 878 -8.25 10.58 -8.94
CA GLY A 878 -9.13 9.66 -9.67
C GLY A 878 -9.97 8.75 -8.76
N GLU A 879 -10.11 9.11 -7.48
CA GLU A 879 -10.94 8.36 -6.52
C GLU A 879 -12.41 8.41 -6.95
N LYS A 880 -13.01 7.22 -7.14
CA LYS A 880 -14.40 7.07 -7.58
C LYS A 880 -15.42 7.16 -6.44
N ASP A 881 -14.99 6.90 -5.21
CA ASP A 881 -15.84 7.01 -4.04
C ASP A 881 -15.99 8.49 -3.67
N GLY A 882 -17.19 9.03 -3.87
CA GLY A 882 -17.51 10.41 -3.57
C GLY A 882 -17.91 10.67 -2.12
N SER A 883 -17.63 9.75 -1.19
CA SER A 883 -17.91 9.95 0.23
C SER A 883 -17.03 11.08 0.82
N TRP A 884 -17.53 11.78 1.83
CA TRP A 884 -16.76 12.76 2.59
C TRP A 884 -17.05 12.53 4.07
N MET A 885 -16.02 12.13 4.82
CA MET A 885 -16.14 11.78 6.24
C MET A 885 -15.51 12.85 7.16
N GLY A 886 -14.67 13.72 6.60
CA GLY A 886 -13.99 14.76 7.34
C GLY A 886 -12.96 14.21 8.31
N ASP A 887 -12.51 15.07 9.22
CA ASP A 887 -11.53 14.69 10.25
C ASP A 887 -12.21 14.19 11.54
N VAL A 888 -13.45 13.69 11.41
CA VAL A 888 -14.29 13.21 12.51
C VAL A 888 -13.63 12.07 13.30
N PHE A 889 -12.84 11.20 12.65
CA PHE A 889 -12.13 10.09 13.29
C PHE A 889 -11.35 10.50 14.55
N LYS A 890 -10.82 11.73 14.61
CA LYS A 890 -10.10 12.30 15.76
C LYS A 890 -10.92 12.28 17.05
N ILE A 891 -12.26 12.27 16.97
CA ILE A 891 -13.14 12.16 18.14
C ILE A 891 -12.92 10.87 18.92
N VAL A 892 -12.57 9.77 18.25
CA VAL A 892 -12.34 8.49 18.92
C VAL A 892 -11.06 8.56 19.76
N ALA A 893 -10.03 9.27 19.29
CA ALA A 893 -8.82 9.54 20.08
C ALA A 893 -9.13 10.45 21.28
N ALA A 894 -9.97 11.48 21.09
CA ALA A 894 -10.38 12.34 22.18
C ALA A 894 -11.22 11.60 23.24
N ILE A 895 -12.16 10.74 22.81
CA ILE A 895 -12.93 9.86 23.70
C ILE A 895 -11.99 8.90 24.43
N HIS A 896 -10.99 8.37 23.73
CA HIS A 896 -10.04 7.46 24.34
C HIS A 896 -9.35 8.10 25.54
N ASP A 897 -8.76 9.27 25.37
CA ASP A 897 -7.91 9.88 26.39
C ASP A 897 -8.64 10.71 27.45
N PHE A 898 -9.67 11.46 27.05
CA PHE A 898 -10.33 12.42 27.94
C PHE A 898 -11.60 11.86 28.58
N PHE A 899 -12.05 10.68 28.13
CA PHE A 899 -13.33 10.09 28.53
C PHE A 899 -13.19 8.60 28.94
N PRO A 900 -12.34 8.27 29.94
CA PRO A 900 -12.09 6.88 30.38
C PRO A 900 -13.33 6.18 30.95
N GLN A 901 -14.34 6.93 31.38
CA GLN A 901 -15.61 6.41 31.87
C GLN A 901 -16.52 5.85 30.76
N TYR A 902 -16.19 6.10 29.49
CA TYR A 902 -16.94 5.58 28.36
C TYR A 902 -16.15 4.50 27.62
N SER A 903 -16.86 3.47 27.19
CA SER A 903 -16.37 2.46 26.26
C SER A 903 -16.87 2.79 24.87
N PHE A 904 -16.11 2.37 23.87
CA PHE A 904 -16.47 2.55 22.47
C PHE A 904 -16.06 1.34 21.64
N ALA A 905 -16.72 1.18 20.48
CA ALA A 905 -16.39 0.18 19.48
C ALA A 905 -16.79 0.67 18.09
N THR A 906 -16.08 0.21 17.08
CA THR A 906 -16.27 0.65 15.69
C THR A 906 -16.86 -0.49 14.86
N PHE A 907 -17.98 -0.21 14.18
CA PHE A 907 -18.66 -1.17 13.32
C PHE A 907 -17.80 -1.52 12.08
N PRO A 908 -18.00 -2.71 11.48
CA PRO A 908 -17.11 -3.19 10.42
C PRO A 908 -17.31 -2.42 9.10
N ASP A 909 -18.51 -1.88 8.90
CA ASP A 909 -18.96 -1.16 7.71
C ASP A 909 -19.45 0.25 8.07
N HIS A 910 -19.47 1.15 7.07
CA HIS A 910 -19.98 2.53 7.13
C HIS A 910 -19.22 3.53 8.00
N GLY A 911 -18.16 3.12 8.69
CA GLY A 911 -17.32 4.04 9.46
C GLY A 911 -18.03 4.68 10.65
N GLN A 912 -18.78 3.89 11.43
CA GLN A 912 -19.50 4.35 12.61
C GLN A 912 -18.86 3.82 13.89
N THR A 913 -18.74 4.70 14.89
CA THR A 913 -18.31 4.32 16.24
C THR A 913 -19.46 4.51 17.23
N VAL A 914 -19.76 3.46 17.99
CA VAL A 914 -20.72 3.50 19.10
C VAL A 914 -19.99 3.72 20.41
N VAL A 915 -20.58 4.52 21.30
CA VAL A 915 -20.05 4.88 22.62
C VAL A 915 -21.13 4.65 23.67
N TRP A 916 -20.76 4.06 24.81
CA TRP A 916 -21.67 3.81 25.94
C TRP A 916 -20.95 3.98 27.28
N ASN A 917 -21.72 4.21 28.35
CA ASN A 917 -21.19 4.42 29.68
C ASN A 917 -20.75 3.09 30.31
N HIS A 918 -19.46 2.80 30.18
CA HIS A 918 -18.79 1.68 30.84
C HIS A 918 -17.29 1.99 30.94
N PRO A 919 -16.72 2.09 32.16
CA PRO A 919 -15.30 2.37 32.32
C PRO A 919 -14.41 1.30 31.70
N ARG A 920 -13.37 1.70 30.98
CA ARG A 920 -12.37 0.77 30.41
C ARG A 920 -11.39 0.29 31.48
N THR A 921 -11.20 -1.03 31.60
CA THR A 921 -10.40 -1.64 32.68
C THR A 921 -8.89 -1.57 32.47
N ASP A 922 -8.44 -1.51 31.22
CA ASP A 922 -7.01 -1.49 30.82
C ASP A 922 -6.69 -0.20 30.03
N PHE A 923 -7.04 0.95 30.59
CA PHE A 923 -6.85 2.25 29.93
C PHE A 923 -5.56 2.94 30.39
N GLU A 924 -4.75 3.35 29.40
CA GLU A 924 -3.65 4.29 29.55
C GLU A 924 -3.79 5.42 28.52
N PRO A 925 -3.67 6.71 28.92
CA PRO A 925 -3.75 7.83 27.98
C PRO A 925 -2.57 7.80 27.01
N LYS A 926 -2.83 8.02 25.72
CA LYS A 926 -1.81 7.98 24.66
C LYS A 926 -1.25 9.36 24.29
N TRP A 927 -2.06 10.40 24.45
CA TRP A 927 -1.77 11.78 24.12
C TRP A 927 -1.84 12.67 25.36
N ASN A 928 -1.07 13.75 25.34
CA ASN A 928 -0.94 14.69 26.45
C ASN A 928 -1.79 15.96 26.28
N SER A 929 -2.42 16.17 25.12
CA SER A 929 -3.25 17.36 24.86
C SER A 929 -4.27 17.13 23.73
N LEU A 930 -5.37 17.91 23.75
CA LEU A 930 -6.33 17.95 22.63
C LEU A 930 -5.74 18.57 21.37
N GLU A 931 -4.70 19.41 21.48
CA GLU A 931 -3.98 19.97 20.33
C GLU A 931 -3.23 18.88 19.56
N THR A 932 -2.57 17.96 20.28
CA THR A 932 -1.92 16.81 19.67
C THR A 932 -2.94 15.96 18.90
N ILE A 933 -4.14 15.76 19.46
CA ILE A 933 -5.22 15.02 18.81
C ILE A 933 -5.79 15.78 17.60
N SER A 934 -5.92 17.11 17.67
CA SER A 934 -6.44 17.91 16.55
C SER A 934 -5.50 17.92 15.35
N ARG A 935 -4.20 17.69 15.56
CA ARG A 935 -3.17 17.58 14.52
C ARG A 935 -3.04 16.19 13.91
N LEU A 936 -3.76 15.18 14.40
CA LEU A 936 -3.71 13.83 13.81
C LEU A 936 -4.10 13.86 12.34
N GLU A 937 -3.32 13.19 11.51
CA GLU A 937 -3.57 13.08 10.08
C GLU A 937 -4.16 11.72 9.71
N TYR A 938 -4.54 11.57 8.44
CA TYR A 938 -5.05 10.30 7.93
C TYR A 938 -4.04 9.14 8.09
N SER A 939 -2.73 9.42 7.97
CA SER A 939 -1.68 8.43 8.22
C SER A 939 -1.71 7.89 9.66
N ASP A 940 -1.97 8.76 10.63
CA ASP A 940 -2.11 8.34 12.03
C ASP A 940 -3.34 7.46 12.21
N PHE A 941 -4.45 7.81 11.56
CA PHE A 941 -5.64 6.96 11.53
C PHE A 941 -5.33 5.55 11.00
N ILE A 942 -4.55 5.42 9.91
CA ILE A 942 -4.12 4.12 9.37
C ILE A 942 -3.35 3.31 10.43
N GLY A 943 -2.38 3.92 11.10
CA GLY A 943 -1.61 3.26 12.18
C GLY A 943 -2.47 2.84 13.38
N LEU A 944 -3.55 3.58 13.65
CA LEU A 944 -4.47 3.33 14.76
C LEU A 944 -5.58 2.32 14.45
N GLN A 945 -5.71 1.82 13.20
CA GLN A 945 -6.79 0.88 12.83
C GLN A 945 -6.74 -0.47 13.55
N SER A 946 -5.55 -0.95 13.88
CA SER A 946 -5.36 -2.22 14.59
C SER A 946 -5.58 -2.10 16.10
N THR A 947 -5.64 -0.87 16.62
CA THR A 947 -5.78 -0.59 18.06
C THR A 947 -7.07 0.16 18.36
N LEU A 948 -7.11 1.46 18.07
CA LEU A 948 -8.19 2.37 18.46
C LEU A 948 -9.44 2.21 17.58
N PHE A 949 -9.26 2.02 16.28
CA PHE A 949 -10.35 1.84 15.33
C PHE A 949 -10.55 0.36 14.97
N LYS A 950 -10.23 -0.54 15.91
CA LYS A 950 -10.42 -1.97 15.72
C LYS A 950 -11.88 -2.26 15.39
N ARG A 951 -12.11 -2.75 14.18
CA ARG A 951 -13.44 -3.11 13.69
C ARG A 951 -13.88 -4.42 14.32
N GLU A 952 -15.09 -4.43 14.88
CA GLU A 952 -15.69 -5.59 15.53
C GLU A 952 -17.01 -5.97 14.86
N SER A 953 -17.43 -7.24 14.94
CA SER A 953 -18.72 -7.66 14.38
C SER A 953 -19.89 -7.01 15.12
N TYR A 954 -20.99 -6.83 14.41
CA TYR A 954 -22.24 -6.32 14.96
C TYR A 954 -22.66 -7.05 16.24
N GLU A 955 -22.62 -8.38 16.21
CA GLU A 955 -23.04 -9.25 17.31
C GLU A 955 -22.17 -9.02 18.55
N ASN A 956 -20.86 -8.88 18.38
CA ASN A 956 -19.92 -8.64 19.48
C ASN A 956 -20.16 -7.27 20.12
N ILE A 957 -20.30 -6.23 19.30
CA ILE A 957 -20.57 -4.87 19.78
C ILE A 957 -21.88 -4.84 20.56
N PHE A 958 -22.95 -5.38 19.99
CA PHE A 958 -24.26 -5.42 20.64
C PHE A 958 -24.26 -6.28 21.92
N ALA A 959 -23.53 -7.39 21.94
CA ALA A 959 -23.40 -8.23 23.13
C ALA A 959 -22.66 -7.51 24.25
N ARG A 960 -21.57 -6.81 23.95
CA ARG A 960 -20.82 -6.00 24.93
C ARG A 960 -21.69 -4.92 25.52
N ILE A 961 -22.36 -4.12 24.70
CA ILE A 961 -23.27 -3.06 25.18
C ILE A 961 -24.37 -3.64 26.07
N ARG A 962 -24.98 -4.78 25.70
CA ARG A 962 -25.99 -5.45 26.54
C ARG A 962 -25.44 -5.92 27.88
N ASN A 963 -24.23 -6.48 27.87
CA ASN A 963 -23.60 -6.97 29.09
C ASN A 963 -23.23 -5.80 30.02
N ASP A 964 -22.66 -4.74 29.45
CA ASP A 964 -22.11 -3.60 30.18
C ASP A 964 -23.21 -2.68 30.76
N LEU A 965 -24.32 -2.49 30.03
CA LEU A 965 -25.47 -1.71 30.50
C LEU A 965 -26.41 -2.51 31.42
N GLY A 966 -26.15 -3.81 31.60
CA GLY A 966 -26.92 -4.75 32.42
C GLY A 966 -28.22 -5.24 31.78
N LYS A 967 -28.74 -6.39 32.24
CA LYS A 967 -30.05 -6.90 31.82
C LYS A 967 -31.17 -5.98 32.32
N PHE A 968 -32.10 -5.65 31.42
CA PHE A 968 -33.31 -4.87 31.68
C PHE A 968 -34.35 -5.68 32.45
#